data_AF-A0A380MWH9-F1
#
_entry.id   AF-A0A380MWH9-F1
#
_cell.length_a   1.000
_cell.length_b   1.000
_cell.length_c   1.000
_cell.angle_alpha   90.00
_cell.angle_beta   90.00
_cell.angle_gamma   90.00
#
_symmetry.space_group_name_H-M   'P 1'
#
loop_
_entity.id
_entity.type
_entity.pdbx_description
1 polymer ?
#
loop_
_entity_poly.entity_id
_entity_poly.type
_entity_poly.pdbx_seq_one_letter_code
_entity_poly.pdbx_strand_id
1 'polypeptide(L)'
;MKATTKKPFKYRKYLSLIILVVMFLLLTISTLLLNYLFAARFAQLAQALDVSGQQGTITQQLSKNLYDINLYIQEALAQKAPLSQTAQREVKLEELPQIAIYKIAEIQAQRDLFTQGLAAFQRGGSISGTDGNNVNLSPADNPAAVKSLAETQKIWTPYLGLLDNFIRDTQKGVVSEQTSNYLVDYSRLYNQALLTEANHLSAALDTEIAKQSKLSEQIQLGGLVLAFLLFFFIVFGALRQLLQGDSRLAIARQQTTDILDTVNEGLFLIDKELVISDEYSRSLESILQKKDLQGKTLLEILQGSISEADLNNAKLFVDQLYNAWVVEELIQDLNPLKQIKTNILADDGTVKTKYLDFNFLRINNGQNDEVNKVFVSVIDVTEAVLLERNLEKVREQHDRELEMIGTILSIDQQHLLSFIANTKQRIDKMNEVLKQKVHGRMGLRDKNNLLFREMHSLKGDASALGLEGFVNAAERQEELLKELQQRTNLSGNDFLSFTVNLEEMLELNQFISNLIERLRIMGRSMNHAEEGTNTSANLQADKAIAQTHWKVYFEQYAQNIAQRYGKQVRLQCEGFDEVYAQDEQFTVYKDIAVQLLKNAIAHGIEMPEVREAAGKPAQGTIKLLLRNNAKGELCLGIEDDGQGIQLDQLRQKAVEAGLASAASAQQMSEQALYGIMMTSGISTAKQQTQDAGRGVGMDIVADLIKSAQGKLSVTSKENQFTRMVAIFPSN
;
A
#
# COMPACT_ATOMS: atom_id res chain seq x y z
N MET A 1 -34.82 -9.12 16.10
CA MET A 1 -34.40 -8.47 17.37
C MET A 1 -33.16 -7.64 17.11
N LYS A 2 -33.28 -6.31 17.03
CA LYS A 2 -32.12 -5.41 16.90
C LYS A 2 -31.48 -5.26 18.29
N ALA A 3 -30.28 -5.81 18.45
CA ALA A 3 -29.48 -5.62 19.66
C ALA A 3 -28.96 -4.17 19.67
N THR A 4 -29.60 -3.31 20.46
CA THR A 4 -29.10 -1.98 20.79
C THR A 4 -27.85 -2.11 21.64
N THR A 5 -26.69 -2.04 21.01
CA THR A 5 -25.40 -1.85 21.67
C THR A 5 -25.37 -0.46 22.31
N LYS A 6 -25.79 -0.37 23.58
CA LYS A 6 -25.57 0.82 24.41
C LYS A 6 -24.06 1.10 24.46
N LYS A 7 -23.62 2.16 23.78
CA LYS A 7 -22.26 2.71 23.89
C LYS A 7 -21.92 2.87 25.38
N PRO A 8 -20.77 2.36 25.88
CA PRO A 8 -20.33 2.70 27.22
C PRO A 8 -20.10 4.21 27.28
N PHE A 9 -20.89 4.90 28.11
CA PHE A 9 -20.81 6.35 28.30
C PHE A 9 -19.35 6.77 28.58
N LYS A 10 -18.81 7.67 27.74
CA LYS A 10 -17.44 8.24 27.82
C LYS A 10 -17.07 8.79 29.21
N TYR A 11 -18.05 9.08 30.06
CA TYR A 11 -17.86 9.64 31.40
C TYR A 11 -17.38 8.65 32.46
N ARG A 12 -17.38 7.33 32.20
CA ARG A 12 -16.88 6.33 33.18
C ARG A 12 -15.45 6.62 33.65
N LYS A 13 -14.60 7.18 32.77
CA LYS A 13 -13.22 7.58 33.11
C LYS A 13 -13.15 8.70 34.17
N TYR A 14 -14.15 9.57 34.21
CA TYR A 14 -14.20 10.75 35.09
C TYR A 14 -15.17 10.60 36.27
N LEU A 15 -15.89 9.47 36.35
CA LEU A 15 -16.94 9.27 37.35
C LEU A 15 -16.43 9.44 38.79
N SER A 16 -15.25 8.90 39.10
CA SER A 16 -14.63 9.05 40.42
C SER A 16 -14.34 10.52 40.76
N LEU A 17 -13.78 11.27 39.82
CA LEU A 17 -13.48 12.70 39.99
C LEU A 17 -14.77 13.51 40.15
N ILE A 18 -15.79 13.23 39.33
CA ILE A 18 -17.11 13.89 39.39
C ILE A 18 -17.75 13.65 40.76
N ILE A 19 -17.73 12.43 41.27
CA ILE A 19 -18.27 12.10 42.60
C ILE A 19 -17.55 12.92 43.68
N LEU A 20 -16.22 13.01 43.63
CA LEU A 20 -15.45 13.75 44.63
C LEU A 20 -15.71 15.26 44.57
N VAL A 21 -15.84 15.84 43.38
CA VAL A 21 -16.22 17.25 43.18
C VAL A 21 -17.63 17.51 43.70
N VAL A 22 -18.59 16.62 43.42
CA VAL A 22 -19.96 16.75 43.93
C VAL A 22 -19.98 16.65 45.46
N MET A 23 -19.24 15.73 46.06
CA MET A 23 -19.13 15.64 47.52
C MET A 23 -18.50 16.89 48.14
N PHE A 24 -17.47 17.46 47.51
CA PHE A 24 -16.86 18.72 47.95
C PHE A 24 -17.86 19.88 47.89
N LEU A 25 -18.64 19.99 46.81
CA LEU A 25 -19.64 21.03 46.65
C LEU A 25 -20.81 20.88 47.63
N LEU A 26 -21.28 19.65 47.88
CA LEU A 26 -22.30 19.37 48.89
C LEU A 26 -21.82 19.72 50.30
N LEU A 27 -20.57 19.36 50.63
CA LEU A 27 -19.98 19.69 51.93
C LEU A 27 -19.91 21.20 52.15
N THR A 28 -19.41 21.95 51.16
CA THR A 28 -19.27 23.41 51.25
C THR A 28 -20.61 24.13 51.35
N ILE A 29 -21.63 23.69 50.60
CA ILE A 29 -23.00 24.21 50.75
C ILE A 29 -23.55 23.88 52.14
N SER A 30 -23.34 22.66 52.63
CA SER A 30 -23.83 22.24 53.95
C SER A 30 -23.20 23.05 55.08
N THR A 31 -21.89 23.32 55.04
CA THR A 31 -21.22 24.14 56.07
C THR A 31 -21.67 25.59 56.03
N LEU A 32 -21.91 26.14 54.84
CA LEU A 32 -22.40 27.51 54.67
C LEU A 32 -23.85 27.67 55.18
N LEU A 33 -24.72 26.71 54.88
CA LEU A 33 -26.09 26.69 55.40
C LEU A 33 -26.11 26.61 56.93
N LEU A 34 -25.25 25.75 57.49
CA LEU A 34 -25.18 25.54 58.93
C LEU A 34 -24.60 26.75 59.66
N ASN A 35 -23.64 27.47 59.05
CA ASN A 35 -23.17 28.77 59.53
C ASN A 35 -24.30 29.81 59.56
N TYR A 36 -25.11 29.89 58.50
CA TYR A 36 -26.26 30.78 58.45
C TYR A 36 -27.27 30.50 59.58
N LEU A 37 -27.58 29.22 59.81
CA LEU A 37 -28.48 28.81 60.89
C LEU A 37 -27.94 29.18 62.28
N PHE A 38 -26.64 28.99 62.53
CA PHE A 38 -26.04 29.44 63.79
C PHE A 38 -26.09 30.95 63.94
N ALA A 39 -25.71 31.72 62.91
CA ALA A 39 -25.76 33.17 62.96
C ALA A 39 -27.16 33.70 63.30
N ALA A 40 -28.21 33.11 62.73
CA ALA A 40 -29.59 33.46 63.05
C ALA A 40 -29.94 33.14 64.52
N ARG A 41 -29.52 31.99 65.03
CA ARG A 41 -29.74 31.59 66.43
C ARG A 41 -28.95 32.46 67.42
N PHE A 42 -27.73 32.86 67.05
CA PHE A 42 -26.91 33.81 67.81
C PHE A 42 -27.60 35.15 67.97
N ALA A 43 -28.11 35.71 66.88
CA ALA A 43 -28.82 36.98 66.91
C ALA A 43 -30.02 36.94 67.87
N GLN A 44 -30.79 35.84 67.86
CA GLN A 44 -31.92 35.66 68.78
C GLN A 44 -31.48 35.57 70.25
N LEU A 45 -30.43 34.81 70.56
CA LEU A 45 -29.94 34.69 71.93
C LEU A 45 -29.31 36.00 72.45
N ALA A 46 -28.62 36.75 71.60
CA ALA A 46 -28.06 38.06 71.95
C ALA A 46 -29.18 39.08 72.25
N GLN A 47 -30.25 39.07 71.47
CA GLN A 47 -31.44 39.87 71.74
C GLN A 47 -32.13 39.48 73.06
N ALA A 48 -32.25 38.18 73.34
CA ALA A 48 -32.75 37.67 74.62
C ALA A 48 -31.87 38.12 75.81
N LEU A 49 -30.55 38.14 75.64
CA LEU A 49 -29.62 38.60 76.66
C LEU A 49 -29.80 40.09 76.97
N ASP A 50 -29.96 40.94 75.95
CA ASP A 50 -30.22 42.37 76.12
C ASP A 50 -31.51 42.61 76.92
N VAL A 51 -32.61 41.95 76.53
CA VAL A 51 -33.89 42.06 77.25
C VAL A 51 -33.76 41.56 78.70
N SER A 52 -32.98 40.52 78.98
CA SER A 52 -32.71 40.05 80.34
C SER A 52 -31.97 41.11 81.17
N GLY A 53 -30.96 41.76 80.58
CA GLY A 53 -30.27 42.91 81.19
C GLY A 53 -31.21 44.09 81.48
N GLN A 54 -32.18 44.34 80.59
CA GLN A 54 -33.22 45.35 80.84
C GLN A 54 -34.08 45.01 82.05
N GLN A 55 -34.47 43.75 82.24
CA GLN A 55 -35.28 43.35 83.41
C GLN A 55 -34.57 43.69 84.73
N GLY A 56 -33.25 43.48 84.79
CA GLY A 56 -32.44 43.88 85.94
C GLY A 56 -32.42 45.40 86.15
N THR A 57 -32.28 46.17 85.06
CA THR A 57 -32.33 47.65 85.11
C THR A 57 -33.70 48.16 85.57
N ILE A 58 -34.78 47.61 85.01
CA ILE A 58 -36.16 47.94 85.36
C ILE A 58 -36.42 47.67 86.85
N THR A 59 -35.93 46.54 87.35
CA THR A 59 -36.04 46.16 88.78
C THR A 59 -35.43 47.23 89.71
N GLN A 60 -34.23 47.72 89.39
CA GLN A 60 -33.58 48.79 90.17
C GLN A 60 -34.32 50.12 90.08
N GLN A 61 -34.71 50.52 88.87
CA GLN A 61 -35.42 51.80 88.67
C GLN A 61 -36.80 51.80 89.34
N LEU A 62 -37.53 50.67 89.26
CA LEU A 62 -38.81 50.48 89.92
C LEU A 62 -38.66 50.62 91.43
N SER A 63 -37.66 49.95 92.01
CA SER A 63 -37.36 50.06 93.44
C SER A 63 -37.06 51.50 93.84
N LYS A 64 -36.19 52.21 93.11
CA LYS A 64 -35.87 53.62 93.35
C LYS A 64 -37.10 54.52 93.27
N ASN A 65 -37.91 54.39 92.21
CA ASN A 65 -39.10 55.20 92.01
C ASN A 65 -40.15 54.96 93.11
N LEU A 66 -40.29 53.73 93.60
CA LEU A 66 -41.17 53.41 94.74
C LEU A 66 -40.69 54.06 96.04
N TYR A 67 -39.39 54.03 96.33
CA TYR A 67 -38.83 54.73 97.50
C TYR A 67 -39.07 56.23 97.43
N ASP A 68 -38.81 56.85 96.26
CA ASP A 68 -38.99 58.29 96.05
C ASP A 68 -40.44 58.70 96.24
N ILE A 69 -41.40 57.96 95.68
CA ILE A 69 -42.82 58.27 95.83
C ILE A 69 -43.28 58.09 97.28
N ASN A 70 -42.82 57.04 97.96
CA ASN A 70 -43.16 56.85 99.36
C ASN A 70 -42.66 58.01 100.24
N LEU A 71 -41.49 58.55 99.94
CA LEU A 71 -40.98 59.76 100.60
C LEU A 71 -41.89 60.96 100.34
N TYR A 72 -42.29 61.21 99.09
CA TYR A 72 -43.22 62.31 98.78
C TYR A 72 -44.59 62.16 99.46
N ILE A 73 -45.10 60.93 99.58
CA ILE A 73 -46.36 60.64 100.30
C ILE A 73 -46.21 60.91 101.80
N GLN A 74 -45.11 60.43 102.41
CA GLN A 74 -44.80 60.67 103.83
C GLN A 74 -44.68 62.17 104.12
N GLU A 75 -44.00 62.93 103.25
CA GLU A 75 -43.88 64.39 103.37
C GLU A 75 -45.23 65.11 103.27
N ALA A 76 -46.07 64.73 102.29
CA ALA A 76 -47.40 65.31 102.12
C ALA A 76 -48.32 65.00 103.31
N LEU A 77 -48.19 63.81 103.91
CA LEU A 77 -48.92 63.41 105.12
C LEU A 77 -48.41 64.12 106.38
N ALA A 78 -47.09 64.32 106.51
CA ALA A 78 -46.50 65.03 107.64
C ALA A 78 -46.92 66.52 107.69
N GLN A 79 -47.25 67.11 106.55
CA GLN A 79 -47.82 68.46 106.46
C GLN A 79 -49.29 68.53 106.88
N LYS A 80 -49.99 67.39 107.01
CA LYS A 80 -51.37 67.30 107.54
C LYS A 80 -51.34 66.93 109.03
N ALA A 81 -52.00 67.74 109.87
CA ALA A 81 -52.08 67.53 111.33
C ALA A 81 -52.67 66.14 111.70
N PRO A 82 -52.31 65.53 112.85
CA PRO A 82 -52.65 64.13 113.17
C PRO A 82 -54.16 63.96 113.42
N LEU A 83 -54.90 63.57 112.39
CA LEU A 83 -56.29 63.09 112.50
C LEU A 83 -56.29 61.58 112.80
N SER A 84 -56.91 61.23 113.95
CA SER A 84 -57.45 59.93 114.39
C SER A 84 -56.88 58.61 113.80
N GLN A 85 -56.37 57.75 114.69
CA GLN A 85 -55.69 56.46 114.46
C GLN A 85 -56.50 55.32 113.77
N THR A 86 -57.57 55.61 113.03
CA THR A 86 -58.43 54.55 112.43
C THR A 86 -58.93 54.83 111.01
N ALA A 87 -58.56 55.94 110.38
CA ALA A 87 -58.88 56.19 108.96
C ALA A 87 -57.67 55.90 108.07
N GLN A 88 -57.89 55.20 106.95
CA GLN A 88 -56.89 55.01 105.90
C GLN A 88 -56.33 56.38 105.49
N ARG A 89 -55.02 56.60 105.67
CA ARG A 89 -54.37 57.86 105.32
C ARG A 89 -54.14 57.90 103.82
N GLU A 90 -54.88 58.78 103.15
CA GLU A 90 -54.82 58.98 101.70
C GLU A 90 -54.40 60.42 101.36
N VAL A 91 -53.54 60.55 100.34
CA VAL A 91 -53.12 61.84 99.77
C VAL A 91 -53.77 62.00 98.40
N LYS A 92 -54.34 63.17 98.11
CA LYS A 92 -54.89 63.43 96.76
C LYS A 92 -53.74 63.65 95.79
N LEU A 93 -53.88 63.15 94.56
CA LEU A 93 -52.80 63.24 93.55
C LEU A 93 -52.40 64.70 93.23
N GLU A 94 -53.34 65.64 93.37
CA GLU A 94 -53.13 67.10 93.19
C GLU A 94 -52.22 67.72 94.27
N GLU A 95 -52.10 67.08 95.43
CA GLU A 95 -51.28 67.55 96.56
C GLU A 95 -49.81 67.11 96.45
N LEU A 96 -49.49 66.23 95.48
CA LEU A 96 -48.14 65.75 95.25
C LEU A 96 -47.39 66.61 94.23
N PRO A 97 -46.06 66.74 94.33
CA PRO A 97 -45.25 67.43 93.32
C PRO A 97 -45.40 66.79 91.94
N GLN A 98 -45.29 67.58 90.87
CA GLN A 98 -45.35 67.07 89.49
C GLN A 98 -44.33 65.96 89.20
N ILE A 99 -43.17 66.00 89.86
CA ILE A 99 -42.13 64.96 89.77
C ILE A 99 -42.65 63.61 90.29
N ALA A 100 -43.48 63.61 91.33
CA ALA A 100 -44.07 62.38 91.87
C ALA A 100 -45.10 61.79 90.89
N ILE A 101 -45.93 62.63 90.24
CA ILE A 101 -46.88 62.20 89.20
C ILE A 101 -46.13 61.55 88.03
N TYR A 102 -45.04 62.17 87.58
CA TYR A 102 -44.19 61.61 86.53
C TYR A 102 -43.58 60.25 86.93
N LYS A 103 -43.08 60.11 88.17
CA LYS A 103 -42.58 58.82 88.70
C LYS A 103 -43.65 57.75 88.78
N ILE A 104 -44.90 58.09 89.11
CA ILE A 104 -46.03 57.14 89.11
C ILE A 104 -46.27 56.62 87.68
N ALA A 105 -46.21 57.48 86.67
CA ALA A 105 -46.30 57.06 85.27
C ALA A 105 -45.13 56.18 84.84
N GLU A 106 -43.90 56.48 85.28
CA GLU A 106 -42.73 55.61 85.05
C GLU A 106 -42.89 54.23 85.69
N ILE A 107 -43.44 54.15 86.91
CA ILE A 107 -43.71 52.87 87.58
C ILE A 107 -44.72 52.04 86.80
N GLN A 108 -45.77 52.67 86.27
CA GLN A 108 -46.75 51.97 85.42
C GLN A 108 -46.06 51.38 84.19
N ALA A 109 -45.24 52.18 83.50
CA ALA A 109 -44.49 51.74 82.32
C ALA A 109 -43.48 50.63 82.66
N GLN A 110 -42.74 50.74 83.76
CA GLN A 110 -41.77 49.74 84.24
C GLN A 110 -42.45 48.42 84.60
N ARG A 111 -43.60 48.48 85.28
CA ARG A 111 -44.43 47.32 85.61
C ARG A 111 -44.89 46.60 84.34
N ASP A 112 -45.37 47.34 83.36
CA ASP A 112 -45.87 46.78 82.09
C ASP A 112 -44.72 46.15 81.29
N LEU A 113 -43.58 46.84 81.15
CA LEU A 113 -42.40 46.33 80.47
C LEU A 113 -41.81 45.09 81.15
N PHE A 114 -41.76 45.05 82.49
CA PHE A 114 -41.28 43.88 83.21
C PHE A 114 -42.20 42.67 82.98
N THR A 115 -43.52 42.89 83.09
CA THR A 115 -44.51 41.82 82.89
C THR A 115 -44.51 41.30 81.46
N GLN A 116 -44.39 42.19 80.47
CA GLN A 116 -44.27 41.82 79.07
C GLN A 116 -42.97 41.06 78.79
N GLY A 117 -41.85 41.47 79.39
CA GLY A 117 -40.56 40.79 79.25
C GLY A 117 -40.58 39.37 79.81
N LEU A 118 -41.09 39.23 81.04
CA LEU A 118 -41.25 37.93 81.68
C LEU A 118 -42.17 36.99 80.87
N ALA A 119 -43.29 37.51 80.34
CA ALA A 119 -44.19 36.76 79.49
C ALA A 119 -43.53 36.36 78.15
N ALA A 120 -42.76 37.26 77.54
CA ALA A 120 -42.04 37.03 76.29
C ALA A 120 -40.97 35.93 76.44
N PHE A 121 -40.25 35.89 77.57
CA PHE A 121 -39.32 34.79 77.85
C PHE A 121 -39.99 33.45 78.10
N GLN A 122 -41.21 33.43 78.67
CA GLN A 122 -41.92 32.19 79.00
C GLN A 122 -42.68 31.60 77.81
N ARG A 123 -43.33 32.43 76.99
CA ARG A 123 -44.25 32.00 75.92
C ARG A 123 -43.81 32.40 74.52
N GLY A 124 -42.74 33.19 74.41
CA GLY A 124 -42.37 33.88 73.18
C GLY A 124 -43.24 35.11 72.93
N GLY A 125 -42.73 36.06 72.15
CA GLY A 125 -43.46 37.27 71.78
C GLY A 125 -42.56 38.45 71.46
N SER A 126 -43.16 39.53 70.96
CA SER A 126 -42.45 40.77 70.64
C SER A 126 -42.46 41.73 71.83
N ILE A 127 -41.29 42.24 72.18
CA ILE A 127 -41.06 43.25 73.23
C ILE A 127 -40.23 44.41 72.68
N SER A 128 -40.45 45.63 73.15
CA SER A 128 -39.59 46.77 72.80
C SER A 128 -38.25 46.66 73.52
N GLY A 129 -37.17 46.51 72.75
CA GLY A 129 -35.79 46.46 73.24
C GLY A 129 -35.27 47.82 73.69
N THR A 130 -33.99 47.87 74.09
CA THR A 130 -33.30 49.08 74.61
C THR A 130 -33.30 50.23 73.62
N ASP A 131 -33.21 49.91 72.33
CA ASP A 131 -33.13 50.87 71.22
C ASP A 131 -34.50 51.33 70.69
N GLY A 132 -35.60 50.94 71.33
CA GLY A 132 -36.97 51.24 70.89
C GLY A 132 -37.48 50.35 69.74
N ASN A 133 -36.66 49.43 69.24
CA ASN A 133 -37.05 48.45 68.22
C ASN A 133 -37.77 47.25 68.86
N ASN A 134 -38.75 46.69 68.14
CA ASN A 134 -39.40 45.45 68.57
C ASN A 134 -38.48 44.25 68.35
N VAL A 135 -38.17 43.58 69.45
CA VAL A 135 -37.39 42.35 69.55
C VAL A 135 -38.34 41.18 69.67
N ASN A 136 -38.23 40.18 68.80
CA ASN A 136 -39.05 38.98 68.87
C ASN A 136 -38.30 37.87 69.59
N LEU A 137 -38.77 37.51 70.79
CA LEU A 137 -38.15 36.48 71.61
C LEU A 137 -38.82 35.14 71.38
N SER A 138 -38.00 34.10 71.29
CA SER A 138 -38.44 32.71 71.41
C SER A 138 -38.55 32.31 72.89
N PRO A 139 -39.41 31.36 73.25
CA PRO A 139 -39.47 30.81 74.61
C PRO A 139 -38.09 30.33 75.08
N ALA A 140 -37.78 30.56 76.35
CA ALA A 140 -36.54 30.08 76.93
C ALA A 140 -36.60 28.56 77.13
N ASP A 141 -35.75 27.82 76.41
CA ASP A 141 -35.70 26.35 76.48
C ASP A 141 -34.61 25.83 77.45
N ASN A 142 -33.70 26.69 77.89
CA ASN A 142 -32.59 26.29 78.77
C ASN A 142 -33.12 26.01 80.20
N PRO A 143 -32.87 24.83 80.79
CA PRO A 143 -33.35 24.48 82.14
C PRO A 143 -32.98 25.49 83.23
N ALA A 144 -31.79 26.11 83.14
CA ALA A 144 -31.36 27.14 84.08
C ALA A 144 -32.16 28.44 83.91
N ALA A 145 -32.40 28.85 82.66
CA ALA A 145 -33.23 30.02 82.34
C ALA A 145 -34.69 29.80 82.76
N VAL A 146 -35.26 28.63 82.47
CA VAL A 146 -36.63 28.26 82.88
C VAL A 146 -36.78 28.30 84.40
N LYS A 147 -35.78 27.79 85.14
CA LYS A 147 -35.77 27.84 86.59
C LYS A 147 -35.78 29.28 87.10
N SER A 148 -34.90 30.14 86.59
CA SER A 148 -34.83 31.55 87.02
C SER A 148 -36.08 32.33 86.65
N LEU A 149 -36.69 32.06 85.48
CA LEU A 149 -37.98 32.64 85.10
C LEU A 149 -39.11 32.18 86.03
N ALA A 150 -39.10 30.93 86.48
CA ALA A 150 -40.08 30.41 87.43
C ALA A 150 -39.94 31.05 88.83
N GLU A 151 -38.71 31.20 89.33
CA GLU A 151 -38.46 31.89 90.61
C GLU A 151 -38.81 33.39 90.51
N THR A 152 -38.46 34.03 89.40
CA THR A 152 -38.86 35.42 89.10
C THR A 152 -40.38 35.57 89.11
N GLN A 153 -41.11 34.63 88.48
CA GLN A 153 -42.58 34.64 88.46
C GLN A 153 -43.19 34.51 89.87
N LYS A 154 -42.62 33.67 90.74
CA LYS A 154 -43.10 33.51 92.13
C LYS A 154 -42.99 34.81 92.92
N ILE A 155 -41.93 35.59 92.69
CA ILE A 155 -41.70 36.87 93.34
C ILE A 155 -42.54 37.97 92.66
N TRP A 156 -42.60 37.99 91.33
CA TRP A 156 -43.29 39.02 90.57
C TRP A 156 -44.82 38.96 90.71
N THR A 157 -45.41 37.77 90.83
CA THR A 157 -46.88 37.64 90.85
C THR A 157 -47.53 38.36 92.04
N PRO A 158 -47.07 38.19 93.30
CA PRO A 158 -47.57 39.00 94.42
C PRO A 158 -47.21 40.48 94.27
N TYR A 159 -46.01 40.79 93.75
CA TYR A 159 -45.55 42.16 93.56
C TYR A 159 -46.43 42.94 92.56
N LEU A 160 -46.80 42.29 91.46
CA LEU A 160 -47.72 42.80 90.44
C LEU A 160 -49.07 43.13 91.05
N GLY A 161 -49.62 42.27 91.91
CA GLY A 161 -50.88 42.53 92.60
C GLY A 161 -50.81 43.76 93.51
N LEU A 162 -49.68 43.98 94.21
CA LEU A 162 -49.46 45.19 95.01
C LEU A 162 -49.33 46.44 94.13
N LEU A 163 -48.59 46.34 93.01
CA LEU A 163 -48.43 47.43 92.05
C LEU A 163 -49.77 47.79 91.40
N ASP A 164 -50.59 46.81 91.03
CA ASP A 164 -51.93 47.02 90.47
C ASP A 164 -52.88 47.71 91.44
N ASN A 165 -52.80 47.39 92.73
CA ASN A 165 -53.58 48.07 93.76
C ASN A 165 -53.16 49.53 93.89
N PHE A 166 -51.85 49.80 93.96
CA PHE A 166 -51.32 51.16 94.01
C PHE A 166 -51.67 51.98 92.76
N ILE A 167 -51.56 51.38 91.57
CA ILE A 167 -51.95 52.01 90.30
C ILE A 167 -53.45 52.30 90.30
N ARG A 168 -54.28 51.36 90.76
CA ARG A 168 -55.74 51.56 90.87
C ARG A 168 -56.10 52.70 91.82
N ASP A 169 -55.38 52.84 92.93
CA ASP A 169 -55.56 53.98 93.84
C ASP A 169 -55.23 55.28 93.10
N THR A 170 -54.08 55.34 92.42
CA THR A 170 -53.65 56.55 91.68
C THR A 170 -54.66 56.95 90.59
N GLN A 171 -55.30 55.98 89.92
CA GLN A 171 -56.34 56.23 88.93
C GLN A 171 -57.63 56.81 89.53
N LYS A 172 -57.92 56.52 90.79
CA LYS A 172 -59.02 57.16 91.54
C LYS A 172 -58.64 58.56 92.06
N GLY A 173 -57.43 59.04 91.77
CA GLY A 173 -56.94 60.35 92.17
C GLY A 173 -56.40 60.40 93.60
N VAL A 174 -56.17 59.25 94.25
CA VAL A 174 -55.66 59.16 95.63
C VAL A 174 -54.49 58.19 95.73
N VAL A 175 -53.63 58.37 96.72
CA VAL A 175 -52.58 57.39 97.04
C VAL A 175 -52.64 57.08 98.51
N SER A 176 -52.79 55.79 98.85
CA SER A 176 -52.88 55.32 100.22
C SER A 176 -51.48 55.10 100.81
N GLU A 177 -51.25 55.60 102.02
CA GLU A 177 -50.00 55.40 102.78
C GLU A 177 -49.74 53.90 102.99
N GLN A 178 -50.80 53.14 103.26
CA GLN A 178 -50.70 51.72 103.54
C GLN A 178 -50.27 50.92 102.29
N THR A 179 -50.84 51.24 101.11
CA THR A 179 -50.47 50.55 99.86
C THR A 179 -49.05 50.93 99.42
N SER A 180 -48.64 52.18 99.61
CA SER A 180 -47.26 52.64 99.37
C SER A 180 -46.24 51.96 100.30
N ASN A 181 -46.51 51.92 101.61
CA ASN A 181 -45.61 51.28 102.58
C ASN A 181 -45.44 49.78 102.31
N TYR A 182 -46.54 49.05 102.04
CA TYR A 182 -46.45 47.64 101.68
C TYR A 182 -45.63 47.39 100.41
N LEU A 183 -45.75 48.25 99.40
CA LEU A 183 -44.94 48.15 98.19
C LEU A 183 -43.46 48.38 98.45
N VAL A 184 -43.13 49.38 99.27
CA VAL A 184 -41.74 49.67 99.64
C VAL A 184 -41.14 48.55 100.47
N ASP A 185 -41.89 47.99 101.43
CA ASP A 185 -41.43 46.86 102.24
C ASP A 185 -41.23 45.60 101.40
N TYR A 186 -42.16 45.31 100.50
CA TYR A 186 -42.03 44.19 99.56
C TYR A 186 -40.83 44.38 98.62
N SER A 187 -40.67 45.59 98.06
CA SER A 187 -39.51 45.95 97.24
C SER A 187 -38.20 45.79 98.01
N ARG A 188 -38.12 46.25 99.27
CA ARG A 188 -36.93 46.07 100.12
C ARG A 188 -36.59 44.59 100.34
N LEU A 189 -37.60 43.74 100.54
CA LEU A 189 -37.40 42.33 100.83
C LEU A 189 -36.98 41.52 99.60
N TYR A 190 -37.53 41.84 98.42
CA TYR A 190 -37.40 40.99 97.23
C TYR A 190 -36.65 41.60 96.04
N ASN A 191 -36.31 42.89 96.05
CA ASN A 191 -35.56 43.54 94.96
C ASN A 191 -34.21 42.85 94.68
N GLN A 192 -33.48 42.48 95.74
CA GLN A 192 -32.22 41.75 95.60
C GLN A 192 -32.45 40.36 94.98
N ALA A 193 -33.54 39.66 95.34
CA ALA A 193 -33.87 38.36 94.78
C ALA A 193 -34.23 38.45 93.28
N LEU A 194 -35.01 39.46 92.88
CA LEU A 194 -35.31 39.71 91.46
C LEU A 194 -34.04 40.02 90.65
N LEU A 195 -33.12 40.82 91.21
CA LEU A 195 -31.83 41.10 90.59
C LEU A 195 -30.96 39.84 90.46
N THR A 196 -30.92 39.00 91.49
CA THR A 196 -30.20 37.73 91.46
C THR A 196 -30.75 36.82 90.36
N GLU A 197 -32.07 36.68 90.24
CA GLU A 197 -32.67 35.86 89.19
C GLU A 197 -32.49 36.44 87.78
N ALA A 198 -32.55 37.77 87.61
CA ALA A 198 -32.22 38.41 86.34
C ALA A 198 -30.76 38.15 85.93
N ASN A 199 -29.81 38.23 86.87
CA ASN A 199 -28.41 37.89 86.62
C ASN A 199 -28.23 36.39 86.30
N HIS A 200 -28.95 35.50 86.97
CA HIS A 200 -28.92 34.07 86.65
C HIS A 200 -29.48 33.78 85.26
N LEU A 201 -30.55 34.47 84.85
CA LEU A 201 -31.10 34.38 83.50
C LEU A 201 -30.08 34.84 82.45
N SER A 202 -29.46 36.01 82.64
CA SER A 202 -28.42 36.51 81.74
C SER A 202 -27.23 35.55 81.67
N ALA A 203 -26.75 35.04 82.81
CA ALA A 203 -25.66 34.06 82.85
C ALA A 203 -26.02 32.73 82.14
N ALA A 204 -27.27 32.28 82.23
CA ALA A 204 -27.75 31.09 81.53
C ALA A 204 -27.79 31.30 80.01
N LEU A 205 -28.19 32.49 79.55
CA LEU A 205 -28.19 32.88 78.15
C LEU A 205 -26.75 33.03 77.62
N ASP A 206 -25.86 33.69 78.36
CA ASP A 206 -24.43 33.82 78.03
C ASP A 206 -23.75 32.46 77.89
N THR A 207 -24.04 31.53 78.80
CA THR A 207 -23.49 30.16 78.74
C THR A 207 -23.96 29.43 77.48
N GLU A 208 -25.23 29.61 77.08
CA GLU A 208 -25.77 28.99 75.86
C GLU A 208 -25.17 29.62 74.59
N ILE A 209 -25.00 30.94 74.55
CA ILE A 209 -24.28 31.66 73.48
C ILE A 209 -22.86 31.11 73.35
N ALA A 210 -22.10 31.03 74.45
CA ALA A 210 -20.73 30.52 74.43
C ALA A 210 -20.66 29.06 73.96
N LYS A 211 -21.61 28.22 74.40
CA LYS A 211 -21.70 26.81 73.99
C LYS A 211 -21.99 26.65 72.51
N GLN A 212 -22.98 27.37 71.99
CA GLN A 212 -23.28 27.40 70.55
C GLN A 212 -22.08 27.90 69.75
N SER A 213 -21.27 28.80 70.33
CA SER A 213 -20.22 29.52 69.58
C SER A 213 -19.07 28.58 69.35
N LYS A 214 -18.68 27.89 70.44
CA LYS A 214 -17.67 26.85 70.40
C LYS A 214 -18.08 25.69 69.49
N LEU A 215 -19.35 25.28 69.53
CA LEU A 215 -19.86 24.21 68.67
C LEU A 215 -19.83 24.63 67.19
N SER A 216 -20.25 25.86 66.88
CA SER A 216 -20.17 26.41 65.52
C SER A 216 -18.74 26.47 65.02
N GLU A 217 -17.80 26.98 65.83
CA GLU A 217 -16.38 27.05 65.49
C GLU A 217 -15.79 25.66 65.19
N GLN A 218 -16.10 24.67 66.03
CA GLN A 218 -15.64 23.29 65.82
C GLN A 218 -16.20 22.67 64.53
N ILE A 219 -17.47 22.89 64.22
CA ILE A 219 -18.08 22.39 62.98
C ILE A 219 -17.48 23.10 61.76
N GLN A 220 -17.22 24.41 61.84
CA GLN A 220 -16.58 25.17 60.76
C GLN A 220 -15.15 24.69 60.52
N LEU A 221 -14.35 24.54 61.57
CA LEU A 221 -12.98 24.02 61.46
C LEU A 221 -12.97 22.60 60.89
N GLY A 222 -13.83 21.71 61.38
CA GLY A 222 -13.95 20.34 60.87
C GLY A 222 -14.38 20.30 59.40
N GLY A 223 -15.36 21.13 59.02
CA GLY A 223 -15.81 21.27 57.64
C GLY A 223 -14.72 21.80 56.71
N LEU A 224 -13.93 22.78 57.17
CA LEU A 224 -12.80 23.34 56.42
C LEU A 224 -11.69 22.29 56.21
N VAL A 225 -11.30 21.58 57.27
CA VAL A 225 -10.29 20.50 57.18
C VAL A 225 -10.74 19.41 56.21
N LEU A 226 -12.00 18.98 56.29
CA LEU A 226 -12.54 17.97 55.39
C LEU A 226 -12.61 18.47 53.94
N ALA A 227 -12.97 19.74 53.72
CA ALA A 227 -12.95 20.36 52.40
C ALA A 227 -11.53 20.40 51.82
N PHE A 228 -10.51 20.76 52.60
CA PHE A 228 -9.11 20.72 52.18
C PHE A 228 -8.64 19.31 51.83
N LEU A 229 -9.00 18.30 52.64
CA LEU A 229 -8.67 16.90 52.34
C LEU A 229 -9.32 16.45 51.02
N LEU A 230 -10.61 16.72 50.82
CA LEU A 230 -11.30 16.42 49.57
C LEU A 230 -10.65 17.14 48.38
N PHE A 231 -10.31 18.43 48.52
CA PHE A 231 -9.61 19.18 47.49
C PHE A 231 -8.26 18.54 47.13
N PHE A 232 -7.48 18.12 48.13
CA PHE A 232 -6.22 17.42 47.91
C PHE A 232 -6.42 16.11 47.13
N PHE A 233 -7.44 15.32 47.49
CA PHE A 233 -7.79 14.10 46.76
C PHE A 233 -8.23 14.37 45.31
N ILE A 234 -8.98 15.46 45.06
CA ILE A 234 -9.36 15.88 43.70
C ILE A 234 -8.11 16.20 42.88
N VAL A 235 -7.24 17.07 43.39
CA VAL A 235 -6.05 17.54 42.68
C VAL A 235 -5.08 16.38 42.41
N PHE A 236 -4.76 15.59 43.44
CA PHE A 236 -3.83 14.48 43.30
C PHE A 236 -4.40 13.34 42.44
N GLY A 237 -5.71 13.09 42.54
CA GLY A 237 -6.42 12.15 41.67
C GLY A 237 -6.36 12.57 40.20
N ALA A 238 -6.63 13.85 39.91
CA ALA A 238 -6.56 14.41 38.56
C ALA A 238 -5.12 14.37 38.01
N LEU A 239 -4.12 14.76 38.81
CA LEU A 239 -2.72 14.76 38.41
C LEU A 239 -2.23 13.33 38.10
N ARG A 240 -2.54 12.36 38.97
CA ARG A 240 -2.23 10.95 38.73
C ARG A 240 -2.88 10.43 37.45
N GLN A 241 -4.11 10.83 37.18
CA GLN A 241 -4.83 10.41 35.98
C GLN A 241 -4.23 11.02 34.69
N LEU A 242 -3.74 12.27 34.74
CA LEU A 242 -3.02 12.90 33.63
C LEU A 242 -1.69 12.18 33.36
N LEU A 243 -0.87 11.98 34.39
CA LEU A 243 0.43 11.29 34.26
C LEU A 243 0.29 9.85 33.74
N GLN A 244 -0.75 9.12 34.19
CA GLN A 244 -1.06 7.79 33.66
C GLN A 244 -1.60 7.82 32.23
N GLY A 245 -2.27 8.91 31.83
CA GLY A 245 -2.72 9.14 30.47
C GLY A 245 -1.55 9.34 29.52
N ASP A 246 -0.61 10.21 29.90
CA ASP A 246 0.57 10.54 29.10
C ASP A 246 1.49 9.32 28.94
N SER A 247 1.72 8.55 30.01
CA SER A 247 2.55 7.34 29.92
C SER A 247 1.93 6.27 29.02
N ARG A 248 0.62 6.07 29.09
CA ARG A 248 -0.09 5.15 28.17
C ARG A 248 -0.01 5.60 26.72
N LEU A 249 -0.14 6.91 26.48
CA LEU A 249 -0.01 7.47 25.13
C LEU A 249 1.42 7.29 24.61
N ALA A 250 2.42 7.54 25.44
CA ALA A 250 3.84 7.34 25.10
C ALA A 250 4.14 5.86 24.80
N ILE A 251 3.65 4.94 25.63
CA ILE A 251 3.79 3.49 25.40
C ILE A 251 3.10 3.08 24.08
N ALA A 252 1.87 3.55 23.83
CA ALA A 252 1.15 3.22 22.61
C ALA A 252 1.85 3.78 21.35
N ARG A 253 2.40 4.99 21.43
CA ARG A 253 3.23 5.57 20.37
C ARG A 253 4.48 4.74 20.14
N GLN A 254 5.22 4.42 21.20
CA GLN A 254 6.42 3.60 21.11
C GLN A 254 6.12 2.22 20.51
N GLN A 255 5.05 1.55 20.93
CA GLN A 255 4.62 0.28 20.34
C GLN A 255 4.33 0.40 18.84
N THR A 256 3.69 1.50 18.42
CA THR A 256 3.42 1.77 17.00
C THR A 256 4.72 1.98 16.24
N THR A 257 5.65 2.77 16.79
CA THR A 257 6.98 2.97 16.22
C THR A 257 7.78 1.67 16.14
N ASP A 258 7.78 0.84 17.19
CA ASP A 258 8.48 -0.44 17.22
C ASP A 258 7.91 -1.42 16.18
N ILE A 259 6.59 -1.44 15.99
CA ILE A 259 5.94 -2.21 14.92
C ILE A 259 6.41 -1.72 13.56
N LEU A 260 6.34 -0.41 13.31
CA LEU A 260 6.77 0.18 12.04
C LEU A 260 8.27 -0.04 11.76
N ASP A 261 9.11 0.01 12.79
CA ASP A 261 10.56 -0.18 12.70
C ASP A 261 10.97 -1.65 12.45
N THR A 262 10.13 -2.61 12.82
CA THR A 262 10.42 -4.05 12.63
C THR A 262 10.18 -4.51 11.20
N VAL A 263 9.36 -3.79 10.43
CA VAL A 263 8.99 -4.17 9.07
C VAL A 263 10.02 -3.64 8.07
N ASN A 264 10.51 -4.51 7.18
CA ASN A 264 11.44 -4.14 6.10
C ASN A 264 10.76 -3.42 4.93
N GLU A 265 9.55 -2.90 5.14
CA GLU A 265 8.71 -2.23 4.16
C GLU A 265 8.54 -0.76 4.56
N GLY A 266 8.47 0.13 3.57
CA GLY A 266 8.20 1.54 3.77
C GLY A 266 6.71 1.77 3.99
N LEU A 267 6.26 1.90 5.23
CA LEU A 267 4.85 2.04 5.61
C LEU A 267 4.59 3.48 6.04
N PHE A 268 3.57 4.12 5.46
CA PHE A 268 3.21 5.48 5.80
C PHE A 268 1.74 5.78 5.49
N LEU A 269 1.22 6.83 6.11
CA LEU A 269 -0.14 7.33 5.88
C LEU A 269 -0.09 8.64 5.11
N ILE A 270 -0.92 8.76 4.08
CA ILE A 270 -1.11 10.00 3.33
C ILE A 270 -2.52 10.54 3.54
N ASP A 271 -2.64 11.87 3.50
CA ASP A 271 -3.91 12.58 3.45
C ASP A 271 -4.35 12.91 2.01
N LYS A 272 -5.46 13.64 1.86
CA LYS A 272 -6.05 13.98 0.56
C LYS A 272 -5.13 14.91 -0.26
N GLU A 273 -4.31 15.68 0.42
CA GLU A 273 -3.31 16.58 -0.15
C GLU A 273 -1.98 15.86 -0.46
N LEU A 274 -1.94 14.52 -0.30
CA LEU A 274 -0.78 13.65 -0.52
C LEU A 274 0.37 13.89 0.46
N VAL A 275 0.10 14.53 1.60
CA VAL A 275 1.08 14.81 2.64
C VAL A 275 1.29 13.57 3.49
N ILE A 276 2.56 13.22 3.72
CA ILE A 276 2.92 12.10 4.59
C ILE A 276 2.73 12.51 6.05
N SER A 277 2.02 11.67 6.81
CA SER A 277 1.81 11.84 8.25
C SER A 277 3.13 11.73 9.04
N ASP A 278 3.15 12.30 10.25
CA ASP A 278 4.35 12.31 11.12
C ASP A 278 4.86 10.90 11.48
N GLU A 279 3.99 9.88 11.43
CA GLU A 279 4.29 8.48 11.74
C GLU A 279 4.50 7.67 10.45
N TYR A 280 5.73 7.21 10.20
CA TYR A 280 6.12 6.34 9.09
C TYR A 280 7.24 5.36 9.53
N SER A 281 7.45 4.26 8.79
CA SER A 281 8.51 3.30 9.09
C SER A 281 9.90 3.84 8.73
N ARG A 282 10.91 3.55 9.56
CA ARG A 282 12.31 3.90 9.25
C ARG A 282 12.82 3.27 7.95
N SER A 283 12.30 2.08 7.61
CA SER A 283 12.61 1.40 6.35
C SER A 283 12.29 2.26 5.12
N LEU A 284 11.29 3.15 5.20
CA LEU A 284 10.96 4.08 4.12
C LEU A 284 12.14 4.99 3.74
N GLU A 285 12.88 5.52 4.71
CA GLU A 285 14.04 6.38 4.45
C GLU A 285 15.18 5.61 3.77
N SER A 286 15.36 4.34 4.14
CA SER A 286 16.37 3.45 3.56
C SER A 286 16.01 3.06 2.12
N ILE A 287 14.73 2.75 1.86
CA ILE A 287 14.22 2.38 0.55
C ILE A 287 14.33 3.55 -0.43
N LEU A 288 13.90 4.75 0.00
CA LEU A 288 13.88 5.96 -0.83
C LEU A 288 15.19 6.76 -0.81
N GLN A 289 16.13 6.41 0.07
CA GLN A 289 17.39 7.13 0.33
C GLN A 289 17.21 8.64 0.57
N LYS A 290 16.09 9.01 1.21
CA LYS A 290 15.75 10.39 1.57
C LYS A 290 15.41 10.44 3.05
N LYS A 291 15.97 11.43 3.75
CA LYS A 291 15.71 11.68 5.17
C LYS A 291 14.64 12.73 5.35
N ASP A 292 14.00 12.71 6.51
CA ASP A 292 13.04 13.74 6.95
C ASP A 292 11.87 13.88 5.97
N LEU A 293 11.04 12.83 5.92
CA LEU A 293 9.91 12.72 5.00
C LEU A 293 8.62 13.34 5.56
N GLN A 294 8.66 13.84 6.81
CA GLN A 294 7.51 14.41 7.51
C GLN A 294 7.00 15.67 6.83
N GLY A 295 5.69 15.77 6.63
CA GLY A 295 5.04 16.97 6.08
C GLY A 295 5.36 17.25 4.61
N LYS A 296 6.16 16.41 3.95
CA LYS A 296 6.40 16.47 2.50
C LYS A 296 5.31 15.71 1.76
N THR A 297 5.04 16.14 0.53
CA THR A 297 4.12 15.41 -0.32
C THR A 297 4.80 14.19 -0.94
N LEU A 298 4.05 13.11 -1.14
CA LEU A 298 4.54 11.92 -1.85
C LEU A 298 5.12 12.27 -3.23
N LEU A 299 4.51 13.25 -3.91
CA LEU A 299 4.95 13.70 -5.22
C LEU A 299 6.31 14.41 -5.18
N GLU A 300 6.56 15.30 -4.20
CA GLU A 300 7.87 15.94 -4.01
C GLU A 300 8.97 14.91 -3.72
N ILE A 301 8.62 13.83 -3.02
CA ILE A 301 9.57 12.77 -2.69
C ILE A 301 9.90 11.92 -3.92
N LEU A 302 8.96 11.70 -4.84
CA LEU A 302 9.20 10.96 -6.07
C LEU A 302 9.77 11.82 -7.21
N GLN A 303 9.68 13.15 -7.08
CA GLN A 303 10.18 14.09 -8.07
C GLN A 303 11.69 13.91 -8.32
N GLY A 304 12.05 13.77 -9.59
CA GLY A 304 13.43 13.53 -10.04
C GLY A 304 13.88 12.06 -9.98
N SER A 305 13.13 11.16 -9.32
CA SER A 305 13.43 9.73 -9.27
C SER A 305 12.63 8.91 -10.29
N ILE A 306 11.46 9.39 -10.70
CA ILE A 306 10.58 8.82 -11.74
C ILE A 306 10.34 9.83 -12.88
N SER A 307 9.78 9.36 -14.01
CA SER A 307 9.48 10.24 -15.14
C SER A 307 8.33 11.22 -14.83
N GLU A 308 8.29 12.37 -15.50
CA GLU A 308 7.19 13.34 -15.34
C GLU A 308 5.82 12.77 -15.72
N ALA A 309 5.78 11.85 -16.69
CA ALA A 309 4.56 11.18 -17.10
C ALA A 309 4.02 10.26 -15.98
N ASP A 310 4.90 9.47 -15.36
CA ASP A 310 4.55 8.56 -14.26
C ASP A 310 4.10 9.33 -13.02
N LEU A 311 4.73 10.47 -12.75
CA LEU A 311 4.39 11.33 -11.61
C LEU A 311 2.99 11.95 -11.76
N ASN A 312 2.62 12.39 -12.96
CA ASN A 312 1.26 12.88 -13.25
C ASN A 312 0.21 11.75 -13.18
N ASN A 313 0.53 10.56 -13.67
CA ASN A 313 -0.36 9.40 -13.58
C ASN A 313 -0.57 8.98 -12.12
N ALA A 314 0.49 8.98 -11.30
CA ALA A 314 0.40 8.71 -9.87
C ALA A 314 -0.51 9.71 -9.14
N LYS A 315 -0.41 11.00 -9.46
CA LYS A 315 -1.31 12.02 -8.90
C LYS A 315 -2.77 11.73 -9.23
N LEU A 316 -3.07 11.47 -10.50
CA LEU A 316 -4.42 11.15 -10.94
C LEU A 316 -4.96 9.89 -10.24
N PHE A 317 -4.12 8.86 -10.10
CA PHE A 317 -4.46 7.62 -9.42
C PHE A 317 -4.83 7.85 -7.95
N VAL A 318 -4.01 8.59 -7.19
CA VAL A 318 -4.29 8.82 -5.77
C VAL A 318 -5.52 9.70 -5.57
N ASP A 319 -5.77 10.69 -6.43
CA ASP A 319 -7.01 11.47 -6.41
C ASP A 319 -8.25 10.57 -6.57
N GLN A 320 -8.17 9.52 -7.38
CA GLN A 320 -9.27 8.56 -7.55
C GLN A 320 -9.49 7.66 -6.32
N LEU A 321 -8.46 7.39 -5.51
CA LEU A 321 -8.61 6.57 -4.29
C LEU A 321 -9.49 7.24 -3.22
N TYR A 322 -9.60 8.58 -3.25
CA TYR A 322 -10.48 9.34 -2.37
C TYR A 322 -11.93 9.45 -2.88
N ASN A 323 -12.22 8.97 -4.10
CA ASN A 323 -13.57 8.99 -4.65
C ASN A 323 -14.44 7.86 -4.09
N ALA A 324 -15.61 8.21 -3.57
CA ALA A 324 -16.51 7.27 -2.88
C ALA A 324 -17.10 6.17 -3.79
N TRP A 325 -17.15 6.37 -5.10
CA TRP A 325 -17.79 5.47 -6.07
C TRP A 325 -16.85 4.42 -6.68
N VAL A 326 -15.57 4.43 -6.33
CA VAL A 326 -14.58 3.56 -6.96
C VAL A 326 -14.32 2.28 -6.15
N VAL A 327 -14.40 1.14 -6.84
CA VAL A 327 -14.08 -0.19 -6.31
C VAL A 327 -12.56 -0.34 -6.20
N GLU A 328 -12.08 -0.60 -4.99
CA GLU A 328 -10.64 -0.66 -4.67
C GLU A 328 -9.88 -1.68 -5.53
N GLU A 329 -10.42 -2.88 -5.70
CA GLU A 329 -9.80 -3.99 -6.44
C GLU A 329 -9.58 -3.64 -7.93
N LEU A 330 -10.52 -2.93 -8.56
CA LEU A 330 -10.43 -2.52 -9.97
C LEU A 330 -9.43 -1.38 -10.19
N ILE A 331 -9.21 -0.54 -9.18
CA ILE A 331 -8.21 0.54 -9.28
C ILE A 331 -6.80 0.00 -9.07
N GLN A 332 -6.59 -1.00 -8.20
CA GLN A 332 -5.24 -1.52 -7.93
C GLN A 332 -4.54 -2.04 -9.18
N ASP A 333 -5.27 -2.66 -10.12
CA ASP A 333 -4.72 -3.13 -11.39
C ASP A 333 -4.24 -1.98 -12.30
N LEU A 334 -4.74 -0.77 -12.09
CA LEU A 334 -4.39 0.44 -12.82
C LEU A 334 -3.30 1.26 -12.12
N ASN A 335 -2.70 0.74 -11.04
CA ASN A 335 -1.70 1.45 -10.26
C ASN A 335 -0.43 1.73 -11.08
N PRO A 336 -0.12 3.02 -11.41
CA PRO A 336 1.03 3.38 -12.23
C PRO A 336 2.36 3.28 -11.48
N LEU A 337 2.32 3.13 -10.14
CA LEU A 337 3.50 2.99 -9.29
C LEU A 337 3.82 1.52 -8.94
N LYS A 338 3.17 0.58 -9.63
CA LYS A 338 3.48 -0.84 -9.51
C LYS A 338 4.79 -1.15 -10.26
N GLN A 339 5.78 -1.71 -9.54
CA GLN A 339 7.12 -2.02 -10.07
C GLN A 339 7.79 -0.86 -10.85
N ILE A 340 7.65 0.38 -10.36
CA ILE A 340 8.16 1.56 -11.06
C ILE A 340 9.69 1.62 -11.02
N LYS A 341 10.30 1.91 -12.18
CA LYS A 341 11.74 2.13 -12.30
C LYS A 341 12.10 3.48 -11.67
N THR A 342 12.97 3.45 -10.67
CA THR A 342 13.48 4.63 -9.99
C THR A 342 14.99 4.72 -10.14
N ASN A 343 15.49 5.92 -10.42
CA ASN A 343 16.91 6.19 -10.42
C ASN A 343 17.25 6.91 -9.12
N ILE A 344 18.11 6.27 -8.31
CA ILE A 344 18.55 6.82 -7.05
C ILE A 344 20.05 7.08 -7.15
N LEU A 345 20.47 8.31 -6.79
CA LEU A 345 21.88 8.62 -6.62
C LEU A 345 22.37 7.97 -5.33
N ALA A 346 23.29 7.03 -5.44
CA ALA A 346 23.99 6.48 -4.29
C ALA A 346 25.00 7.49 -3.72
N ASP A 347 25.38 7.31 -2.46
CA ASP A 347 26.33 8.16 -1.73
C ASP A 347 27.72 8.28 -2.40
N ASP A 348 28.05 7.36 -3.30
CA ASP A 348 29.28 7.35 -4.10
C ASP A 348 29.17 8.13 -5.43
N GLY A 349 28.03 8.77 -5.70
CA GLY A 349 27.74 9.50 -6.93
C GLY A 349 27.33 8.60 -8.11
N THR A 350 27.22 7.28 -7.91
CA THR A 350 26.72 6.37 -8.96
C THR A 350 25.19 6.35 -8.99
N VAL A 351 24.62 6.38 -10.18
CA VAL A 351 23.17 6.23 -10.35
C VAL A 351 22.84 4.74 -10.32
N LYS A 352 22.18 4.29 -9.25
CA LYS A 352 21.64 2.93 -9.16
C LYS A 352 20.17 2.95 -9.55
N THR A 353 19.81 2.08 -10.50
CA THR A 353 18.42 1.83 -10.84
C THR A 353 17.83 0.84 -9.83
N LYS A 354 16.70 1.21 -9.24
CA LYS A 354 15.87 0.35 -8.40
C LYS A 354 14.47 0.18 -9.01
N TYR A 355 13.78 -0.87 -8.62
CA TYR A 355 12.36 -1.08 -8.90
C TYR A 355 11.60 -1.07 -7.59
N LEU A 356 10.69 -0.11 -7.43
CA LEU A 356 9.89 0.04 -6.23
C LEU A 356 8.45 -0.35 -6.54
N ASP A 357 7.82 -1.05 -5.61
CA ASP A 357 6.41 -1.43 -5.72
C ASP A 357 5.61 -0.72 -4.63
N PHE A 358 4.72 0.18 -5.04
CA PHE A 358 3.85 0.94 -4.14
C PHE A 358 2.47 0.30 -4.12
N ASN A 359 1.94 -0.02 -2.95
CA ASN A 359 0.58 -0.49 -2.76
C ASN A 359 -0.20 0.49 -1.86
N PHE A 360 -1.45 0.76 -2.22
CA PHE A 360 -2.28 1.78 -1.59
C PHE A 360 -3.54 1.12 -1.02
N LEU A 361 -3.86 1.35 0.25
CA LEU A 361 -5.02 0.77 0.92
C LEU A 361 -5.88 1.85 1.57
N ARG A 362 -7.19 1.80 1.36
CA ARG A 362 -8.11 2.80 1.93
C ARG A 362 -8.42 2.46 3.40
N ILE A 363 -8.30 3.45 4.29
CA ILE A 363 -8.74 3.30 5.69
C ILE A 363 -10.12 3.96 5.86
N ASN A 364 -11.16 3.13 5.96
CA ASN A 364 -12.52 3.59 6.24
C ASN A 364 -12.80 3.56 7.74
N ASN A 365 -13.07 4.72 8.34
CA ASN A 365 -13.64 4.77 9.69
C ASN A 365 -15.13 4.47 9.56
N GLY A 366 -15.57 3.28 9.96
CA GLY A 366 -16.92 2.70 9.73
C GLY A 366 -18.16 3.44 10.26
N GLN A 367 -18.22 4.77 10.19
CA GLN A 367 -19.39 5.61 10.46
C GLN A 367 -19.75 6.57 9.31
N ASN A 368 -18.83 6.89 8.40
CA ASN A 368 -19.07 7.59 7.13
C ASN A 368 -18.24 6.93 6.04
N ASP A 369 -18.77 6.78 4.82
CA ASP A 369 -18.04 6.32 3.61
C ASP A 369 -16.98 7.32 3.11
N GLU A 370 -16.57 8.27 3.96
CA GLU A 370 -15.52 9.24 3.67
C GLU A 370 -14.15 8.65 4.04
N VAL A 371 -13.32 8.46 3.01
CA VAL A 371 -11.91 8.08 3.15
C VAL A 371 -11.16 9.31 3.65
N ASN A 372 -10.67 9.25 4.88
CA ASN A 372 -9.88 10.36 5.44
C ASN A 372 -8.37 10.18 5.24
N LYS A 373 -7.90 8.93 5.10
CA LYS A 373 -6.48 8.59 4.95
C LYS A 373 -6.30 7.35 4.09
N VAL A 374 -5.21 7.34 3.34
CA VAL A 374 -4.75 6.18 2.57
C VAL A 374 -3.46 5.66 3.19
N PHE A 375 -3.39 4.35 3.40
CA PHE A 375 -2.20 3.65 3.84
C PHE A 375 -1.38 3.25 2.62
N VAL A 376 -0.07 3.50 2.65
CA VAL A 376 0.82 3.19 1.55
C VAL A 376 1.94 2.30 2.06
N SER A 377 2.20 1.21 1.35
CA SER A 377 3.35 0.34 1.56
C SER A 377 4.24 0.36 0.32
N VAL A 378 5.54 0.60 0.50
CA VAL A 378 6.54 0.51 -0.57
C VAL A 378 7.58 -0.55 -0.26
N ILE A 379 7.89 -1.39 -1.26
CA ILE A 379 8.92 -2.42 -1.18
C ILE A 379 9.91 -2.31 -2.33
N ASP A 380 11.17 -2.66 -2.08
CA ASP A 380 12.21 -2.76 -3.10
C ASP A 380 12.17 -4.16 -3.74
N VAL A 381 11.67 -4.23 -4.97
CA VAL A 381 11.52 -5.48 -5.74
C VAL A 381 12.59 -5.62 -6.81
N THR A 382 13.71 -4.89 -6.69
CA THR A 382 14.77 -4.85 -7.70
C THR A 382 15.29 -6.25 -8.03
N GLU A 383 15.60 -7.07 -7.03
CA GLU A 383 16.09 -8.44 -7.27
C GLU A 383 15.06 -9.32 -7.96
N ALA A 384 13.79 -9.27 -7.54
CA ALA A 384 12.72 -10.06 -8.12
C ALA A 384 12.48 -9.70 -9.59
N VAL A 385 12.36 -8.40 -9.91
CA VAL A 385 12.16 -7.92 -11.29
C VAL A 385 13.37 -8.26 -12.18
N LEU A 386 14.59 -8.13 -11.67
CA LEU A 386 15.79 -8.50 -12.42
C LEU A 386 15.88 -10.01 -12.64
N LEU A 387 15.52 -10.82 -11.64
CA LEU A 387 15.49 -12.28 -11.75
C LEU A 387 14.44 -12.74 -12.75
N GLU A 388 13.22 -12.20 -12.69
CA GLU A 388 12.15 -12.50 -13.64
C GLU A 388 12.59 -12.22 -15.08
N ARG A 389 13.19 -11.04 -15.32
CA ARG A 389 13.76 -10.70 -16.64
C ARG A 389 14.89 -11.62 -17.07
N ASN A 390 15.72 -12.10 -16.13
CA ASN A 390 16.77 -13.06 -16.45
C ASN A 390 16.19 -14.44 -16.79
N LEU A 391 15.19 -14.90 -16.04
CA LEU A 391 14.49 -16.16 -16.33
C LEU A 391 13.80 -16.11 -17.69
N GLU A 392 13.18 -14.98 -18.04
CA GLU A 392 12.55 -14.80 -19.34
C GLU A 392 13.57 -14.90 -20.48
N LYS A 393 14.72 -14.24 -20.36
CA LYS A 393 15.83 -14.37 -21.32
C LYS A 393 16.35 -15.81 -21.43
N VAL A 394 16.50 -16.52 -20.30
CA VAL A 394 16.93 -17.92 -20.29
C VAL A 394 15.87 -18.81 -20.95
N ARG A 395 14.59 -18.55 -20.71
CA ARG A 395 13.48 -19.28 -21.36
C ARG A 395 13.48 -19.08 -22.86
N GLU A 396 13.63 -17.83 -23.32
CA GLU A 396 13.77 -17.49 -24.74
C GLU A 396 15.01 -18.15 -25.39
N GLN A 397 16.09 -18.36 -24.63
CA GLN A 397 17.25 -19.12 -25.10
C GLN A 397 16.93 -20.62 -25.22
N HIS A 398 16.33 -21.23 -24.20
CA HIS A 398 15.94 -22.64 -24.23
C HIS A 398 14.92 -22.97 -25.31
N ASP A 399 13.93 -22.10 -25.55
CA ASP A 399 12.93 -22.31 -26.61
C ASP A 399 13.61 -22.36 -28.00
N ARG A 400 14.60 -21.49 -28.25
CA ARG A 400 15.44 -21.52 -29.47
C ARG A 400 16.29 -22.78 -29.59
N GLU A 401 16.82 -23.29 -28.47
CA GLU A 401 17.57 -24.56 -28.45
C GLU A 401 16.70 -25.76 -28.83
N LEU A 402 15.46 -25.82 -28.33
CA LEU A 402 14.51 -26.89 -28.63
C LEU A 402 14.11 -26.91 -30.11
N GLU A 403 13.92 -25.75 -30.72
CA GLU A 403 13.68 -25.61 -32.16
C GLU A 403 14.85 -26.14 -33.01
N MET A 404 16.09 -25.85 -32.61
CA MET A 404 17.29 -26.41 -33.26
C MET A 404 17.38 -27.93 -33.12
N ILE A 405 17.02 -28.50 -31.96
CA ILE A 405 16.99 -29.96 -31.75
C ILE A 405 15.99 -30.63 -32.69
N GLY A 406 14.77 -30.08 -32.81
CA GLY A 406 13.74 -30.61 -33.71
C GLY A 406 14.22 -30.66 -35.16
N THR A 407 14.91 -29.61 -35.60
CA THR A 407 15.50 -29.52 -36.94
C THR A 407 16.63 -30.54 -37.14
N ILE A 408 17.55 -30.65 -36.18
CA ILE A 408 18.69 -31.60 -36.22
C ILE A 408 18.23 -33.06 -36.29
N LEU A 409 17.18 -33.43 -35.56
CA LEU A 409 16.64 -34.80 -35.57
C LEU A 409 16.00 -35.19 -36.92
N SER A 410 15.64 -34.22 -37.75
CA SER A 410 15.04 -34.45 -39.07
C SER A 410 16.08 -34.55 -40.20
N ILE A 411 17.35 -34.23 -39.92
CA ILE A 411 18.45 -34.22 -40.89
C ILE A 411 19.26 -35.52 -40.76
N ASP A 412 19.64 -36.11 -41.90
CA ASP A 412 20.51 -37.29 -41.91
C ASP A 412 21.90 -37.00 -41.31
N GLN A 413 22.40 -37.94 -40.50
CA GLN A 413 23.60 -37.77 -39.67
C GLN A 413 24.86 -37.52 -40.53
N GLN A 414 24.95 -38.10 -41.73
CA GLN A 414 26.13 -37.90 -42.59
C GLN A 414 26.15 -36.49 -43.18
N HIS A 415 25.00 -36.00 -43.62
CA HIS A 415 24.86 -34.64 -44.14
C HIS A 415 25.17 -33.60 -43.08
N LEU A 416 24.70 -33.78 -41.85
CA LEU A 416 24.96 -32.86 -40.74
C LEU A 416 26.45 -32.84 -40.32
N LEU A 417 27.11 -34.00 -40.26
CA LEU A 417 28.55 -34.08 -39.96
C LEU A 417 29.40 -33.43 -41.07
N SER A 418 29.02 -33.59 -42.33
CA SER A 418 29.68 -32.93 -43.46
C SER A 418 29.53 -31.41 -43.39
N PHE A 419 28.35 -30.92 -43.01
CA PHE A 419 28.09 -29.50 -42.83
C PHE A 419 28.91 -28.88 -41.72
N ILE A 420 29.03 -29.54 -40.57
CA ILE A 420 29.87 -29.09 -39.44
C ILE A 420 31.33 -28.93 -39.88
N ALA A 421 31.87 -29.96 -40.55
CA ALA A 421 33.24 -29.97 -41.02
C ALA A 421 33.49 -28.85 -42.05
N ASN A 422 32.59 -28.73 -43.04
CA ASN A 422 32.66 -27.70 -44.07
C ASN A 422 32.52 -26.29 -43.47
N THR A 423 31.60 -26.10 -42.52
CA THR A 423 31.39 -24.81 -41.83
C THR A 423 32.64 -24.40 -41.07
N LYS A 424 33.28 -25.33 -40.35
CA LYS A 424 34.54 -25.06 -39.65
C LYS A 424 35.65 -24.66 -40.63
N GLN A 425 35.81 -25.42 -41.70
CA GLN A 425 36.80 -25.13 -42.74
C GLN A 425 36.58 -23.74 -43.38
N ARG A 426 35.33 -23.35 -43.62
CA ARG A 426 34.97 -22.02 -44.14
C ARG A 426 35.27 -20.90 -43.15
N ILE A 427 34.94 -21.07 -41.86
CA ILE A 427 35.26 -20.09 -40.82
C ILE A 427 36.78 -19.94 -40.67
N ASP A 428 37.53 -21.04 -40.68
CA ASP A 428 39.00 -21.01 -40.63
C ASP A 428 39.59 -20.26 -41.84
N LYS A 429 39.03 -20.50 -43.03
CA LYS A 429 39.41 -19.78 -44.25
C LYS A 429 39.11 -18.28 -44.16
N MET A 430 37.95 -17.89 -43.62
CA MET A 430 37.60 -16.48 -43.38
C MET A 430 38.56 -15.84 -42.36
N ASN A 431 38.91 -16.56 -41.29
CA ASN A 431 39.89 -16.11 -40.30
C ASN A 431 41.29 -15.92 -40.91
N GLU A 432 41.73 -16.82 -41.79
CA GLU A 432 43.00 -16.65 -42.50
C GLU A 432 42.98 -15.44 -43.46
N VAL A 433 41.86 -15.24 -44.18
CA VAL A 433 41.66 -14.02 -44.99
C VAL A 433 41.71 -12.77 -44.11
N LEU A 434 41.13 -12.80 -42.90
CA LEU A 434 41.18 -11.70 -41.92
C LEU A 434 42.59 -11.43 -41.40
N LYS A 435 43.45 -12.45 -41.23
CA LYS A 435 44.84 -12.30 -40.75
C LYS A 435 45.82 -11.79 -41.82
N GLN A 436 45.52 -11.96 -43.11
CA GLN A 436 46.41 -11.52 -44.19
C GLN A 436 46.60 -9.99 -44.18
N LYS A 437 47.87 -9.55 -44.19
CA LYS A 437 48.26 -8.13 -44.29
C LYS A 437 48.12 -7.64 -45.73
N VAL A 438 47.15 -6.77 -45.96
CA VAL A 438 46.86 -6.23 -47.29
C VAL A 438 47.44 -4.82 -47.44
N HIS A 439 48.14 -4.56 -48.55
CA HIS A 439 48.70 -3.25 -48.86
C HIS A 439 47.82 -2.53 -49.91
N GLY A 440 47.20 -1.41 -49.54
CA GLY A 440 46.41 -0.54 -50.43
C GLY A 440 44.88 -0.76 -50.43
N ARG A 441 44.12 0.25 -50.86
CA ARG A 441 42.64 0.27 -50.85
C ARG A 441 41.98 -0.79 -51.74
N MET A 442 42.63 -1.21 -52.83
CA MET A 442 42.10 -2.26 -53.71
C MET A 442 42.05 -3.63 -53.02
N GLY A 443 43.08 -3.99 -52.24
CA GLY A 443 43.10 -5.31 -51.61
C GLY A 443 42.11 -5.47 -50.45
N LEU A 444 41.69 -4.40 -49.77
CA LEU A 444 40.65 -4.49 -48.71
C LEU A 444 39.27 -4.80 -49.30
N ARG A 445 39.01 -4.34 -50.53
CA ARG A 445 37.79 -4.71 -51.28
C ARG A 445 37.84 -6.16 -51.74
N ASP A 446 38.99 -6.62 -52.24
CA ASP A 446 39.16 -8.03 -52.62
C ASP A 446 39.00 -8.96 -51.42
N LYS A 447 39.54 -8.55 -50.26
CA LYS A 447 39.35 -9.22 -48.97
C LYS A 447 37.86 -9.30 -48.58
N ASN A 448 37.13 -8.18 -48.66
CA ASN A 448 35.69 -8.16 -48.39
C ASN A 448 34.90 -9.07 -49.35
N ASN A 449 35.26 -9.10 -50.63
CA ASN A 449 34.61 -9.95 -51.63
C ASN A 449 34.87 -11.44 -51.39
N LEU A 450 36.06 -11.81 -50.91
CA LEU A 450 36.38 -13.18 -50.52
C LEU A 450 35.57 -13.60 -49.29
N LEU A 451 35.51 -12.76 -48.25
CA LEU A 451 34.69 -13.03 -47.06
C LEU A 451 33.21 -13.16 -47.41
N PHE A 452 32.72 -12.29 -48.28
CA PHE A 452 31.34 -12.33 -48.77
C PHE A 452 31.01 -13.63 -49.49
N ARG A 453 31.89 -14.12 -50.37
CA ARG A 453 31.68 -15.39 -51.08
C ARG A 453 31.63 -16.58 -50.13
N GLU A 454 32.54 -16.63 -49.16
CA GLU A 454 32.56 -17.71 -48.18
C GLU A 454 31.29 -17.68 -47.30
N MET A 455 30.86 -16.49 -46.85
CA MET A 455 29.65 -16.33 -46.04
C MET A 455 28.38 -16.67 -46.84
N HIS A 456 28.30 -16.24 -48.11
CA HIS A 456 27.17 -16.55 -48.99
C HIS A 456 27.07 -18.06 -49.28
N SER A 457 28.22 -18.74 -49.43
CA SER A 457 28.25 -20.20 -49.58
C SER A 457 27.83 -20.92 -48.30
N LEU A 458 28.25 -20.45 -47.12
CA LEU A 458 27.84 -21.00 -45.82
C LEU A 458 26.33 -20.85 -45.60
N LYS A 459 25.74 -19.70 -45.97
CA LYS A 459 24.29 -19.47 -45.96
C LYS A 459 23.56 -20.47 -46.87
N GLY A 460 24.10 -20.73 -48.05
CA GLY A 460 23.55 -21.71 -48.99
C GLY A 460 23.57 -23.14 -48.42
N ASP A 461 24.70 -23.56 -47.86
CA ASP A 461 24.87 -24.88 -47.24
C ASP A 461 23.89 -25.05 -46.05
N ALA A 462 23.70 -24.00 -45.22
CA ALA A 462 22.79 -24.01 -44.09
C ALA A 462 21.31 -24.05 -44.49
N SER A 463 20.94 -23.29 -45.53
CA SER A 463 19.57 -23.25 -46.05
C SER A 463 19.16 -24.58 -46.67
N ALA A 464 20.08 -25.30 -47.31
CA ALA A 464 19.81 -26.63 -47.87
C ALA A 464 19.48 -27.69 -46.80
N LEU A 465 19.94 -27.47 -45.56
CA LEU A 465 19.71 -28.34 -44.42
C LEU A 465 18.57 -27.84 -43.50
N GLY A 466 17.93 -26.72 -43.82
CA GLY A 466 16.85 -26.15 -43.00
C GLY A 466 17.33 -25.60 -41.65
N LEU A 467 18.62 -25.32 -41.48
CA LEU A 467 19.18 -24.80 -40.24
C LEU A 467 18.94 -23.29 -40.13
N GLU A 468 17.71 -22.88 -39.83
CA GLU A 468 17.28 -21.46 -39.84
C GLU A 468 18.13 -20.56 -38.95
N GLY A 469 18.60 -21.04 -37.79
CA GLY A 469 19.52 -20.31 -36.93
C GLY A 469 20.83 -19.92 -37.62
N PHE A 470 21.40 -20.81 -38.44
CA PHE A 470 22.60 -20.53 -39.23
C PHE A 470 22.30 -19.62 -40.43
N VAL A 471 21.13 -19.75 -41.05
CA VAL A 471 20.70 -18.89 -42.16
C VAL A 471 20.57 -17.44 -41.69
N ASN A 472 19.89 -17.23 -40.56
CA ASN A 472 19.68 -15.90 -39.97
C ASN A 472 20.99 -15.27 -39.48
N ALA A 473 21.87 -16.07 -38.85
CA ALA A 473 23.19 -15.60 -38.48
C ALA A 473 24.03 -15.23 -39.72
N ALA A 474 23.99 -16.04 -40.78
CA ALA A 474 24.78 -15.81 -41.99
C ALA A 474 24.26 -14.61 -42.77
N GLU A 475 22.94 -14.39 -42.78
CA GLU A 475 22.31 -13.25 -43.41
C GLU A 475 22.70 -11.93 -42.74
N ARG A 476 22.68 -11.86 -41.40
CA ARG A 476 23.16 -10.67 -40.66
C ARG A 476 24.63 -10.36 -40.99
N GLN A 477 25.49 -11.37 -41.05
CA GLN A 477 26.90 -11.18 -41.40
C GLN A 477 27.09 -10.83 -42.88
N GLU A 478 26.29 -11.40 -43.77
CA GLU A 478 26.27 -11.10 -45.20
C GLU A 478 25.85 -9.64 -45.45
N GLU A 479 24.88 -9.12 -44.70
CA GLU A 479 24.42 -7.73 -44.77
C GLU A 479 25.50 -6.76 -44.31
N LEU A 480 26.18 -7.05 -43.20
CA LEU A 480 27.36 -6.27 -42.76
C LEU A 480 28.45 -6.23 -43.85
N LEU A 481 28.75 -7.36 -44.49
CA LEU A 481 29.72 -7.41 -45.59
C LEU A 481 29.24 -6.63 -46.83
N LYS A 482 27.94 -6.63 -47.14
CA LYS A 482 27.34 -5.80 -48.21
C LYS A 482 27.45 -4.32 -47.93
N GLU A 483 27.20 -3.88 -46.70
CA GLU A 483 27.41 -2.49 -46.30
C GLU A 483 28.87 -2.08 -46.51
N LEU A 484 29.81 -2.95 -46.15
CA LEU A 484 31.23 -2.74 -46.41
C LEU A 484 31.58 -2.69 -47.91
N GLN A 485 30.88 -3.43 -48.78
CA GLN A 485 31.08 -3.34 -50.25
C GLN A 485 30.69 -1.95 -50.80
N GLN A 486 29.66 -1.32 -50.22
CA GLN A 486 29.12 -0.04 -50.68
C GLN A 486 29.92 1.16 -50.17
N ARG A 487 30.75 1.01 -49.12
CA ARG A 487 31.58 2.10 -48.59
C ARG A 487 32.70 2.51 -49.57
N THR A 488 32.91 3.82 -49.69
CA THR A 488 33.93 4.43 -50.56
C THR A 488 35.33 4.41 -49.94
N ASN A 489 35.42 4.45 -48.61
CA ASN A 489 36.67 4.33 -47.84
C ASN A 489 36.53 3.20 -46.83
N LEU A 490 37.22 2.08 -47.08
CA LEU A 490 37.32 0.93 -46.19
C LEU A 490 38.58 1.01 -45.33
N SER A 491 38.44 0.73 -44.04
CA SER A 491 39.53 0.60 -43.07
C SER A 491 39.57 -0.82 -42.50
N GLY A 492 40.74 -1.24 -42.01
CA GLY A 492 40.90 -2.54 -41.33
C GLY A 492 40.01 -2.69 -40.09
N ASN A 493 39.69 -1.58 -39.41
CA ASN A 493 38.83 -1.60 -38.22
C ASN A 493 37.37 -1.92 -38.55
N ASP A 494 36.93 -1.70 -39.79
CA ASP A 494 35.56 -2.00 -40.20
C ASP A 494 35.25 -3.51 -40.20
N PHE A 495 36.28 -4.36 -40.25
CA PHE A 495 36.15 -5.83 -40.17
C PHE A 495 36.15 -6.37 -38.73
N LEU A 496 36.35 -5.53 -37.70
CA LEU A 496 36.38 -5.99 -36.32
C LEU A 496 35.01 -6.52 -35.86
N SER A 497 33.93 -5.82 -36.21
CA SER A 497 32.57 -6.27 -35.90
C SER A 497 32.25 -7.60 -36.57
N PHE A 498 32.71 -7.82 -37.81
CA PHE A 498 32.59 -9.10 -38.48
C PHE A 498 33.42 -10.21 -37.79
N THR A 499 34.64 -9.90 -37.35
CA THR A 499 35.50 -10.85 -36.61
C THR A 499 34.85 -11.29 -35.29
N VAL A 500 34.30 -10.36 -34.51
CA VAL A 500 33.60 -10.67 -33.24
C VAL A 500 32.37 -11.54 -33.52
N ASN A 501 31.62 -11.25 -34.58
CA ASN A 501 30.45 -12.02 -34.91
C ASN A 501 30.74 -13.37 -35.61
N LEU A 502 31.95 -13.60 -36.13
CA LEU A 502 32.36 -14.93 -36.58
C LEU A 502 32.46 -15.93 -35.42
N GLU A 503 32.68 -15.43 -34.20
CA GLU A 503 32.68 -16.25 -32.98
C GLU A 503 31.29 -16.85 -32.73
N GLU A 504 30.21 -16.09 -32.94
CA GLU A 504 28.82 -16.57 -32.86
C GLU A 504 28.58 -17.78 -33.78
N MET A 505 29.11 -17.75 -35.01
CA MET A 505 29.02 -18.87 -35.95
C MET A 505 29.81 -20.10 -35.52
N LEU A 506 30.95 -19.89 -34.89
CA LEU A 506 31.82 -20.95 -34.40
C LEU A 506 31.21 -21.61 -33.15
N GLU A 507 30.60 -20.81 -32.27
CA GLU A 507 29.82 -21.28 -31.12
C GLU A 507 28.62 -22.12 -31.56
N LEU A 508 27.84 -21.64 -32.53
CA LEU A 508 26.73 -22.41 -33.11
C LEU A 508 27.21 -23.74 -33.70
N ASN A 509 28.36 -23.76 -34.39
CA ASN A 509 28.92 -24.97 -34.99
C ASN A 509 29.38 -25.98 -33.91
N GLN A 510 30.02 -25.49 -32.85
CA GLN A 510 30.39 -26.32 -31.69
C GLN A 510 29.18 -26.84 -30.94
N PHE A 511 28.13 -26.02 -30.79
CA PHE A 511 26.88 -26.41 -30.16
C PHE A 511 26.24 -27.60 -30.88
N ILE A 512 26.05 -27.53 -32.20
CA ILE A 512 25.51 -28.64 -32.99
C ILE A 512 26.42 -29.87 -32.90
N SER A 513 27.74 -29.70 -33.01
CA SER A 513 28.71 -30.80 -32.88
C SER A 513 28.58 -31.54 -31.55
N ASN A 514 28.48 -30.80 -30.44
CA ASN A 514 28.30 -31.36 -29.11
C ASN A 514 26.94 -32.04 -28.93
N LEU A 515 25.91 -31.50 -29.54
CA LEU A 515 24.55 -32.04 -29.50
C LEU A 515 24.49 -33.38 -30.23
N ILE A 516 25.10 -33.50 -31.41
CA ILE A 516 25.22 -34.77 -32.14
C ILE A 516 25.99 -35.81 -31.33
N GLU A 517 27.08 -35.42 -30.69
CA GLU A 517 27.86 -36.36 -29.87
C GLU A 517 27.04 -36.86 -28.67
N ARG A 518 26.27 -35.99 -28.02
CA ARG A 518 25.32 -36.38 -26.96
C ARG A 518 24.21 -37.30 -27.48
N LEU A 519 23.61 -36.99 -28.64
CA LEU A 519 22.59 -37.83 -29.27
C LEU A 519 23.17 -39.20 -29.68
N ARG A 520 24.41 -39.26 -30.16
CA ARG A 520 25.11 -40.51 -30.48
C ARG A 520 25.33 -41.38 -29.24
N ILE A 521 25.72 -40.77 -28.12
CA ILE A 521 25.88 -41.46 -26.83
C ILE A 521 24.53 -41.97 -26.34
N MET A 522 23.47 -41.16 -26.46
CA MET A 522 22.12 -41.53 -26.05
C MET A 522 21.53 -42.66 -26.93
N GLY A 523 21.73 -42.60 -28.25
CA GLY A 523 21.33 -43.65 -29.19
C GLY A 523 22.08 -44.98 -28.97
N ARG A 524 23.36 -44.94 -28.60
CA ARG A 524 24.11 -46.14 -28.16
C ARG A 524 23.58 -46.71 -26.85
N SER A 525 23.12 -45.86 -25.93
CA SER A 525 22.53 -46.30 -24.67
C SER A 525 21.14 -46.91 -24.85
N MET A 526 20.38 -46.51 -25.88
CA MET A 526 19.09 -47.12 -26.23
C MET A 526 19.24 -48.47 -26.97
N ASN A 527 20.28 -48.61 -27.81
CA ASN A 527 20.55 -49.87 -28.51
C ASN A 527 21.17 -50.98 -27.62
N HIS A 528 21.56 -50.66 -26.38
CA HIS A 528 22.04 -51.65 -25.40
C HIS A 528 20.93 -52.32 -24.57
N ALA A 529 19.65 -52.08 -24.86
CA ALA A 529 18.53 -52.69 -24.15
C ALA A 529 18.00 -54.00 -24.78
N GLU A 530 18.47 -54.41 -25.96
CA GLU A 530 18.11 -55.69 -26.58
C GLU A 530 19.34 -56.44 -27.10
N GLU A 531 20.22 -56.89 -26.20
CA GLU A 531 21.07 -58.06 -26.47
C GLU A 531 21.67 -58.62 -25.17
N GLY A 532 20.84 -59.40 -24.47
CA GLY A 532 21.29 -60.32 -23.44
C GLY A 532 21.23 -61.75 -23.97
N THR A 533 22.33 -62.26 -24.51
CA THR A 533 22.94 -63.58 -24.21
C THR A 533 23.90 -64.02 -25.32
N ASN A 534 25.05 -64.53 -24.88
CA ASN A 534 26.12 -65.22 -25.63
C ASN A 534 27.19 -64.34 -26.29
N THR A 535 28.13 -63.94 -25.46
CA THR A 535 29.54 -63.75 -25.81
C THR A 535 30.09 -64.98 -26.55
N SER A 536 30.85 -64.73 -27.62
CA SER A 536 31.77 -65.65 -28.33
C SER A 536 31.25 -66.29 -29.62
N ALA A 537 31.02 -65.48 -30.66
CA ALA A 537 31.36 -65.79 -32.06
C ALA A 537 30.85 -64.69 -33.00
N ASN A 538 31.73 -63.77 -33.42
CA ASN A 538 31.80 -63.20 -34.78
C ASN A 538 32.60 -61.90 -34.81
N LEU A 539 33.92 -62.04 -34.68
CA LEU A 539 34.85 -61.26 -35.50
C LEU A 539 34.64 -61.69 -36.96
N GLN A 540 33.59 -61.19 -37.64
CA GLN A 540 33.44 -61.23 -39.12
C GLN A 540 32.11 -60.67 -39.67
N ALA A 541 31.20 -60.13 -38.84
CA ALA A 541 29.87 -59.69 -39.31
C ALA A 541 29.73 -58.18 -39.61
N ASP A 542 30.77 -57.35 -39.41
CA ASP A 542 30.73 -55.90 -39.71
C ASP A 542 31.11 -55.54 -41.16
N LYS A 543 31.09 -56.52 -42.08
CA LYS A 543 31.39 -56.31 -43.52
C LYS A 543 30.21 -56.54 -44.46
N ALA A 544 28.98 -56.63 -43.95
CA ALA A 544 27.83 -57.07 -44.74
C ALA A 544 26.64 -56.08 -44.85
N ILE A 545 26.78 -54.81 -44.44
CA ILE A 545 25.74 -53.77 -44.66
C ILE A 545 26.30 -52.62 -45.52
N ALA A 546 26.92 -52.97 -46.65
CA ALA A 546 27.33 -52.01 -47.67
C ALA A 546 27.01 -52.57 -49.06
N GLN A 547 25.73 -52.80 -49.32
CA GLN A 547 25.20 -52.89 -50.68
C GLN A 547 24.16 -51.78 -50.86
N THR A 548 24.66 -50.60 -51.19
CA THR A 548 23.89 -49.41 -51.53
C THR A 548 23.06 -49.68 -52.79
N HIS A 549 21.76 -49.97 -52.65
CA HIS A 549 20.86 -50.03 -53.80
C HIS A 549 20.59 -48.60 -54.31
N TRP A 550 21.40 -48.11 -55.25
CA TRP A 550 21.27 -46.77 -55.87
C TRP A 550 19.90 -46.52 -56.51
N LYS A 551 19.25 -47.58 -56.97
CA LYS A 551 17.87 -47.53 -57.47
C LYS A 551 16.91 -46.94 -56.42
N VAL A 552 17.01 -47.39 -55.16
CA VAL A 552 16.16 -46.91 -54.06
C VAL A 552 16.46 -45.45 -53.73
N TYR A 553 17.74 -45.06 -53.78
CA TYR A 553 18.16 -43.66 -53.57
C TYR A 553 17.53 -42.70 -54.57
N PHE A 554 17.61 -43.00 -55.87
CA PHE A 554 17.04 -42.12 -56.91
C PHE A 554 15.51 -42.11 -56.89
N GLU A 555 14.87 -43.25 -56.60
CA GLU A 555 13.41 -43.33 -56.45
C GLU A 555 12.90 -42.46 -55.29
N GLN A 556 13.55 -42.54 -54.12
CA GLN A 556 13.23 -41.70 -52.96
C GLN A 556 13.49 -40.21 -53.23
N TYR A 557 14.63 -39.89 -53.87
CA TYR A 557 14.96 -38.52 -54.23
C TYR A 557 13.93 -37.90 -55.19
N ALA A 558 13.51 -38.66 -56.21
CA ALA A 558 12.48 -38.24 -57.15
C ALA A 558 11.13 -38.00 -56.45
N GLN A 559 10.71 -38.90 -55.55
CA GLN A 559 9.46 -38.75 -54.81
C GLN A 559 9.48 -37.50 -53.90
N ASN A 560 10.57 -37.27 -53.17
CA ASN A 560 10.71 -36.13 -52.28
C ASN A 560 10.63 -34.79 -53.02
N ILE A 561 11.29 -34.68 -54.18
CA ILE A 561 11.21 -33.48 -55.02
C ILE A 561 9.81 -33.33 -55.61
N ALA A 562 9.24 -34.41 -56.16
CA ALA A 562 7.91 -34.36 -56.75
C ALA A 562 6.87 -33.86 -55.73
N GLN A 563 6.95 -34.33 -54.48
CA GLN A 563 6.08 -33.90 -53.39
C GLN A 563 6.25 -32.40 -53.07
N ARG A 564 7.49 -31.89 -53.00
CA ARG A 564 7.75 -30.44 -52.76
C ARG A 564 7.17 -29.55 -53.86
N TYR A 565 7.23 -30.01 -55.11
CA TYR A 565 6.67 -29.28 -56.26
C TYR A 565 5.18 -29.58 -56.51
N GLY A 566 4.52 -30.40 -55.68
CA GLY A 566 3.12 -30.79 -55.87
C GLY A 566 2.85 -31.63 -57.14
N LYS A 567 3.87 -32.29 -57.69
CA LYS A 567 3.80 -33.09 -58.92
C LYS A 567 3.77 -34.58 -58.59
N GLN A 568 3.22 -35.40 -59.49
CA GLN A 568 3.23 -36.86 -59.37
C GLN A 568 4.19 -37.44 -60.41
N VAL A 569 5.19 -38.19 -59.97
CA VAL A 569 6.24 -38.74 -60.85
C VAL A 569 6.49 -40.22 -60.54
N ARG A 570 6.78 -41.00 -61.58
CA ARG A 570 7.30 -42.37 -61.50
C ARG A 570 8.69 -42.41 -62.12
N LEU A 571 9.68 -42.82 -61.35
CA LEU A 571 11.02 -43.05 -61.84
C LEU A 571 11.20 -44.50 -62.28
N GLN A 572 11.82 -44.70 -63.45
CA GLN A 572 12.27 -46.00 -63.94
C GLN A 572 13.79 -45.95 -64.08
N CYS A 573 14.50 -46.69 -63.24
CA CYS A 573 15.96 -46.78 -63.27
C CYS A 573 16.40 -48.09 -63.95
N GLU A 574 17.25 -47.99 -64.96
CA GLU A 574 17.82 -49.12 -65.70
C GLU A 574 19.35 -49.02 -65.75
N GLY A 575 20.06 -50.12 -65.43
CA GLY A 575 21.52 -50.23 -65.53
C GLY A 575 22.34 -49.67 -64.36
N PHE A 576 21.68 -49.28 -63.26
CA PHE A 576 22.34 -48.84 -62.01
C PHE A 576 22.68 -49.99 -61.04
N ASP A 577 22.27 -51.22 -61.37
CA ASP A 577 22.53 -52.41 -60.56
C ASP A 577 23.91 -53.03 -60.85
N GLU A 578 24.51 -52.73 -62.02
CA GLU A 578 25.76 -53.35 -62.51
C GLU A 578 27.02 -52.50 -62.26
N VAL A 579 26.89 -51.30 -61.66
CA VAL A 579 28.02 -50.36 -61.49
C VAL A 579 28.57 -50.40 -60.06
N TYR A 580 29.84 -50.81 -59.92
CA TYR A 580 30.52 -50.95 -58.65
C TYR A 580 30.93 -49.59 -58.04
N ALA A 581 30.59 -49.38 -56.77
CA ALA A 581 30.80 -48.14 -56.01
C ALA A 581 32.26 -47.84 -55.59
N GLN A 582 33.26 -48.26 -56.37
CA GLN A 582 34.69 -48.04 -56.05
C GLN A 582 35.43 -47.07 -56.98
N ASP A 583 34.73 -46.40 -57.89
CA ASP A 583 35.35 -45.43 -58.79
C ASP A 583 35.06 -43.98 -58.35
N GLU A 584 36.09 -43.17 -58.15
CA GLU A 584 36.00 -41.75 -57.76
C GLU A 584 35.16 -40.94 -58.78
N GLN A 585 35.12 -41.43 -60.03
CA GLN A 585 34.32 -40.86 -61.12
C GLN A 585 32.81 -41.07 -60.93
N PHE A 586 32.38 -42.08 -60.15
CA PHE A 586 30.96 -42.40 -59.97
C PHE A 586 30.21 -41.34 -59.16
N THR A 587 30.89 -40.65 -58.23
CA THR A 587 30.32 -39.52 -57.49
C THR A 587 29.92 -38.39 -58.44
N VAL A 588 30.75 -38.10 -59.45
CA VAL A 588 30.47 -37.08 -60.46
C VAL A 588 29.28 -37.49 -61.32
N TYR A 589 29.17 -38.77 -61.72
CA TYR A 589 28.01 -39.28 -62.46
C TYR A 589 26.72 -39.22 -61.64
N LYS A 590 26.79 -39.49 -60.34
CA LYS A 590 25.66 -39.36 -59.41
C LYS A 590 25.19 -37.92 -59.33
N ASP A 591 26.09 -36.96 -59.14
CA ASP A 591 25.74 -35.53 -59.03
C ASP A 591 25.10 -35.01 -60.33
N ILE A 592 25.62 -35.45 -61.49
CA ILE A 592 25.01 -35.18 -62.80
C ILE A 592 23.60 -35.79 -62.89
N ALA A 593 23.43 -37.05 -62.49
CA ALA A 593 22.14 -37.73 -62.52
C ALA A 593 21.09 -37.05 -61.61
N VAL A 594 21.49 -36.66 -60.40
CA VAL A 594 20.66 -35.94 -59.43
C VAL A 594 20.18 -34.61 -60.01
N GLN A 595 21.08 -33.84 -60.61
CA GLN A 595 20.76 -32.54 -61.18
C GLN A 595 19.86 -32.65 -62.41
N LEU A 596 20.13 -33.61 -63.30
CA LEU A 596 19.27 -33.91 -64.45
C LEU A 596 17.86 -34.33 -64.00
N LEU A 597 17.77 -35.18 -62.98
CA LEU A 597 16.50 -35.63 -62.40
C LEU A 597 15.71 -34.48 -61.77
N LYS A 598 16.39 -33.59 -61.03
CA LYS A 598 15.79 -32.36 -60.50
C LYS A 598 15.25 -31.47 -61.62
N ASN A 599 16.00 -31.28 -62.71
CA ASN A 599 15.57 -30.47 -63.85
C ASN A 599 14.33 -31.07 -64.55
N ALA A 600 14.33 -32.39 -64.75
CA ALA A 600 13.19 -33.10 -65.34
C ALA A 600 11.92 -32.96 -64.48
N ILE A 601 12.02 -33.04 -63.14
CA ILE A 601 10.86 -32.89 -62.25
C ILE A 601 10.42 -31.42 -62.13
N ALA A 602 11.36 -30.49 -61.95
CA ALA A 602 11.06 -29.08 -61.74
C ALA A 602 10.52 -28.38 -63.00
N HIS A 603 11.12 -28.67 -64.17
CA HIS A 603 10.86 -27.95 -65.41
C HIS A 603 10.30 -28.82 -66.54
N GLY A 604 10.53 -30.14 -66.53
CA GLY A 604 10.01 -31.05 -67.54
C GLY A 604 8.55 -31.45 -67.27
N ILE A 605 8.30 -32.11 -66.14
CA ILE A 605 6.97 -32.63 -65.79
C ILE A 605 6.00 -31.50 -65.43
N GLU A 606 4.81 -31.49 -66.01
CA GLU A 606 3.75 -30.53 -65.73
C GLU A 606 2.96 -30.89 -64.45
N MET A 607 2.15 -29.98 -63.93
CA MET A 607 1.25 -30.28 -62.81
C MET A 607 0.19 -31.34 -63.21
N PRO A 608 -0.31 -32.19 -62.29
CA PRO A 608 -1.29 -33.22 -62.62
C PRO A 608 -2.51 -32.69 -63.40
N GLU A 609 -3.03 -31.53 -62.99
CA GLU A 609 -4.17 -30.85 -63.63
C GLU A 609 -3.87 -30.44 -65.09
N VAL A 610 -2.65 -29.98 -65.36
CA VAL A 610 -2.20 -29.57 -66.70
C VAL A 610 -1.97 -30.79 -67.59
N ARG A 611 -1.49 -31.91 -67.01
CA ARG A 611 -1.29 -33.17 -67.73
C ARG A 611 -2.61 -33.80 -68.14
N GLU A 612 -3.60 -33.81 -67.25
CA GLU A 612 -4.95 -34.30 -67.54
C GLU A 612 -5.63 -33.47 -68.63
N ALA A 613 -5.51 -32.14 -68.59
CA ALA A 613 -6.02 -31.25 -69.63
C ALA A 613 -5.36 -31.47 -71.01
N ALA A 614 -4.09 -31.91 -71.03
CA ALA A 614 -3.36 -32.29 -72.24
C ALA A 614 -3.56 -33.75 -72.68
N GLY A 615 -4.41 -34.52 -71.98
CA GLY A 615 -4.69 -35.93 -72.28
C GLY A 615 -3.58 -36.91 -71.89
N LYS A 616 -2.64 -36.49 -71.04
CA LYS A 616 -1.55 -37.33 -70.50
C LYS A 616 -1.93 -37.92 -69.13
N PRO A 617 -1.32 -39.03 -68.69
CA PRO A 617 -1.50 -39.55 -67.33
C PRO A 617 -1.08 -38.51 -66.27
N ALA A 618 -1.84 -38.44 -65.16
CA ALA A 618 -1.58 -37.55 -64.03
C ALA A 618 -0.18 -37.75 -63.41
N GLN A 619 0.32 -39.00 -63.42
CA GLN A 619 1.70 -39.33 -63.02
C GLN A 619 2.65 -39.26 -64.23
N GLY A 620 3.62 -38.35 -64.20
CA GLY A 620 4.69 -38.25 -65.19
C GLY A 620 5.71 -39.38 -65.07
N THR A 621 6.30 -39.82 -66.17
CA THR A 621 7.30 -40.90 -66.18
C THR A 621 8.67 -40.32 -66.54
N ILE A 622 9.64 -40.58 -65.67
CA ILE A 622 11.06 -40.27 -65.92
C ILE A 622 11.83 -41.57 -66.01
N LYS A 623 12.62 -41.74 -67.07
CA LYS A 623 13.54 -42.86 -67.26
C LYS A 623 14.96 -42.39 -67.05
N LEU A 624 15.66 -43.03 -66.12
CA LEU A 624 17.07 -42.82 -65.86
C LEU A 624 17.83 -44.08 -66.29
N LEU A 625 18.71 -43.93 -67.27
CA LEU A 625 19.43 -45.03 -67.91
C LEU A 625 20.94 -44.85 -67.74
N LEU A 626 21.62 -45.92 -67.34
CA LEU A 626 23.08 -45.99 -67.34
C LEU A 626 23.51 -47.24 -68.12
N ARG A 627 24.26 -47.07 -69.20
CA ARG A 627 24.71 -48.22 -70.02
C ARG A 627 25.98 -47.90 -70.79
N ASN A 628 26.75 -48.92 -71.13
CA ASN A 628 27.85 -48.77 -72.09
C ASN A 628 27.31 -48.81 -73.53
N ASN A 629 27.81 -47.94 -74.40
CA ASN A 629 27.46 -47.98 -75.82
C ASN A 629 28.27 -49.05 -76.58
N ALA A 630 27.97 -49.25 -77.87
CA ALA A 630 28.64 -50.25 -78.71
C ALA A 630 30.17 -50.00 -78.89
N LYS A 631 30.69 -48.85 -78.46
CA LYS A 631 32.11 -48.48 -78.49
C LYS A 631 32.79 -48.59 -77.12
N GLY A 632 32.07 -49.00 -76.08
CA GLY A 632 32.59 -49.12 -74.70
C GLY A 632 32.45 -47.86 -73.84
N GLU A 633 31.92 -46.76 -74.37
CA GLU A 633 31.77 -45.48 -73.65
C GLU A 633 30.55 -45.51 -72.71
N LEU A 634 30.69 -44.95 -71.50
CA LEU A 634 29.62 -44.90 -70.50
C LEU A 634 28.59 -43.82 -70.89
N CYS A 635 27.32 -44.21 -70.99
CA CYS A 635 26.21 -43.33 -71.34
C CYS A 635 25.23 -43.19 -70.17
N LEU A 636 25.10 -41.97 -69.63
CA LEU A 636 24.07 -41.59 -68.67
C LEU A 636 22.97 -40.82 -69.40
N GLY A 637 21.77 -41.39 -69.45
CA GLY A 637 20.61 -40.82 -70.12
C GLY A 637 19.48 -40.52 -69.14
N ILE A 638 18.82 -39.38 -69.30
CA ILE A 638 17.52 -39.10 -68.70
C ILE A 638 16.49 -38.80 -69.78
N GLU A 639 15.27 -39.29 -69.60
CA GLU A 639 14.14 -38.99 -70.46
C GLU A 639 12.88 -38.76 -69.63
N ASP A 640 12.21 -37.62 -69.85
CA ASP A 640 10.91 -37.31 -69.27
C ASP A 640 9.84 -37.21 -70.35
N ASP A 641 8.59 -37.51 -69.99
CA ASP A 641 7.39 -37.37 -70.84
C ASP A 641 6.66 -36.03 -70.63
N GLY A 642 7.42 -34.99 -70.29
CA GLY A 642 6.94 -33.68 -69.90
C GLY A 642 6.59 -32.74 -71.07
N GLN A 643 6.60 -31.44 -70.79
CA GLN A 643 6.18 -30.40 -71.75
C GLN A 643 7.19 -30.15 -72.88
N GLY A 644 8.36 -30.79 -72.84
CA GLY A 644 9.43 -30.51 -73.78
C GLY A 644 10.06 -29.12 -73.59
N ILE A 645 11.11 -28.83 -74.35
CA ILE A 645 11.78 -27.52 -74.32
C ILE A 645 11.09 -26.60 -75.34
N GLN A 646 10.56 -25.47 -74.85
CA GLN A 646 9.91 -24.46 -75.68
C GLN A 646 10.96 -23.61 -76.41
N LEU A 647 11.25 -23.97 -77.67
CA LEU A 647 12.30 -23.35 -78.48
C LEU A 647 12.07 -21.85 -78.72
N ASP A 648 10.82 -21.41 -78.87
CA ASP A 648 10.49 -20.00 -79.09
C ASP A 648 10.82 -19.13 -77.88
N GLN A 649 10.59 -19.62 -76.66
CA GLN A 649 11.00 -18.93 -75.44
C GLN A 649 12.51 -18.87 -75.31
N LEU A 650 13.22 -19.92 -75.73
CA LEU A 650 14.68 -19.97 -75.70
C LEU A 650 15.30 -18.99 -76.73
N ARG A 651 14.70 -18.86 -77.93
CA ARG A 651 15.08 -17.84 -78.93
C ARG A 651 14.91 -16.44 -78.36
N GLN A 652 13.78 -16.16 -77.72
CA GLN A 652 13.52 -14.85 -77.12
C GLN A 652 14.54 -14.52 -76.01
N LYS A 653 14.82 -15.48 -75.12
CA LYS A 653 15.80 -15.28 -74.04
C LYS A 653 17.24 -15.14 -74.56
N ALA A 654 17.59 -15.79 -75.66
CA ALA A 654 18.90 -15.61 -76.30
C ALA A 654 19.09 -14.16 -76.83
N VAL A 655 18.00 -13.53 -77.28
CA VAL A 655 18.00 -12.12 -77.72
C VAL A 655 18.07 -11.18 -76.52
N GLU A 656 17.27 -11.44 -75.48
CA GLU A 656 17.25 -10.63 -74.24
C GLU A 656 18.60 -10.68 -73.50
N ALA A 657 19.28 -11.82 -73.51
CA ALA A 657 20.61 -12.00 -72.93
C ALA A 657 21.76 -11.45 -73.79
N GLY A 658 21.47 -10.90 -74.98
CA GLY A 658 22.47 -10.32 -75.88
C GLY A 658 23.37 -11.33 -76.59
N LEU A 659 23.02 -12.61 -76.59
CA LEU A 659 23.83 -13.69 -77.19
C LEU A 659 23.56 -13.89 -78.68
N ALA A 660 22.40 -13.44 -79.18
CA ALA A 660 22.07 -13.43 -80.60
C ALA A 660 21.18 -12.23 -80.96
N SER A 661 21.29 -11.70 -82.18
CA SER A 661 20.31 -10.72 -82.70
C SER A 661 18.99 -11.41 -83.06
N ALA A 662 17.87 -10.69 -83.09
CA ALA A 662 16.56 -11.27 -83.42
C ALA A 662 16.55 -12.04 -84.77
N ALA A 663 17.27 -11.52 -85.78
CA ALA A 663 17.41 -12.18 -87.08
C ALA A 663 18.30 -13.45 -87.01
N SER A 664 19.37 -13.42 -86.21
CA SER A 664 20.26 -14.57 -86.00
C SER A 664 19.57 -15.67 -85.18
N ALA A 665 18.86 -15.30 -84.11
CA ALA A 665 18.13 -16.20 -83.24
C ALA A 665 17.03 -16.98 -83.97
N GLN A 666 16.40 -16.42 -85.02
CA GLN A 666 15.44 -17.13 -85.87
C GLN A 666 16.09 -18.17 -86.80
N GLN A 667 17.34 -17.96 -87.21
CA GLN A 667 18.07 -18.87 -88.12
C GLN A 667 18.84 -19.97 -87.39
N MET A 668 18.93 -19.92 -86.06
CA MET A 668 19.62 -20.94 -85.26
C MET A 668 18.93 -22.31 -85.37
N SER A 669 19.74 -23.35 -85.57
CA SER A 669 19.29 -24.74 -85.44
C SER A 669 18.91 -25.06 -84.00
N GLU A 670 18.05 -26.07 -83.80
CA GLU A 670 17.64 -26.51 -82.46
C GLU A 670 18.83 -26.87 -81.57
N GLN A 671 19.86 -27.51 -82.15
CA GLN A 671 21.09 -27.86 -81.43
C GLN A 671 21.87 -26.62 -80.95
N ALA A 672 21.91 -25.55 -81.75
CA ALA A 672 22.55 -24.30 -81.35
C ALA A 672 21.78 -23.62 -80.21
N LEU A 673 20.45 -23.72 -80.20
CA LEU A 673 19.62 -23.22 -79.11
C LEU A 673 19.80 -24.02 -77.82
N TYR A 674 19.85 -25.35 -77.90
CA TYR A 674 20.15 -26.18 -76.72
C TYR A 674 21.54 -25.86 -76.14
N GLY A 675 22.52 -25.54 -76.97
CA GLY A 675 23.83 -25.07 -76.53
C GLY A 675 23.78 -23.76 -75.73
N ILE A 676 22.89 -22.84 -76.11
CA ILE A 676 22.68 -21.58 -75.38
C ILE A 676 22.09 -21.83 -73.98
N MET A 677 21.19 -22.81 -73.82
CA MET A 677 20.64 -23.21 -72.52
C MET A 677 21.72 -23.68 -71.52
N MET A 678 22.88 -24.11 -72.02
CA MET A 678 24.00 -24.57 -71.20
C MET A 678 24.97 -23.44 -70.82
N THR A 679 24.72 -22.21 -71.28
CA THR A 679 25.54 -21.03 -70.94
C THR A 679 24.99 -20.35 -69.69
N SER A 680 25.86 -19.92 -68.78
CA SER A 680 25.45 -19.34 -67.49
C SER A 680 24.57 -18.10 -67.67
N GLY A 681 23.47 -18.03 -66.90
CA GLY A 681 22.57 -16.87 -66.83
C GLY A 681 21.27 -16.94 -67.63
N ILE A 682 20.94 -18.06 -68.28
CA ILE A 682 19.68 -18.22 -69.02
C ILE A 682 18.85 -19.35 -68.41
N SER A 683 17.73 -19.00 -67.77
CA SER A 683 16.70 -19.97 -67.35
C SER A 683 15.36 -19.60 -67.97
N THR A 684 14.55 -20.57 -68.37
CA THR A 684 13.21 -20.38 -68.97
C THR A 684 12.10 -20.06 -67.95
N ALA A 685 12.34 -20.21 -66.64
CA ALA A 685 11.32 -19.98 -65.61
C ALA A 685 10.86 -18.50 -65.50
N LYS A 686 9.55 -18.27 -65.30
CA LYS A 686 8.92 -16.93 -65.18
C LYS A 686 8.76 -16.41 -63.74
N GLN A 687 9.00 -17.22 -62.70
CA GLN A 687 8.91 -16.82 -61.29
C GLN A 687 10.05 -17.42 -60.47
N GLN A 688 10.64 -16.64 -59.56
CA GLN A 688 11.57 -17.10 -58.52
C GLN A 688 10.77 -17.62 -57.32
N THR A 689 10.68 -18.94 -57.14
CA THR A 689 10.28 -19.57 -55.88
C THR A 689 11.52 -19.84 -55.02
N GLN A 690 11.36 -19.92 -53.69
CA GLN A 690 12.47 -20.01 -52.72
C GLN A 690 13.43 -21.20 -52.92
N ASP A 691 13.03 -22.25 -53.64
CA ASP A 691 13.90 -23.38 -54.04
C ASP A 691 14.69 -23.14 -55.36
N ALA A 692 14.46 -22.01 -56.03
CA ALA A 692 15.16 -21.58 -57.24
C ALA A 692 16.15 -20.46 -56.90
N GLY A 693 17.11 -20.76 -56.04
CA GLY A 693 18.27 -19.91 -55.78
C GLY A 693 19.15 -19.77 -57.03
N ARG A 694 18.90 -18.70 -57.80
CA ARG A 694 19.55 -18.33 -59.08
C ARG A 694 19.37 -19.41 -60.16
N GLY A 695 18.90 -19.05 -61.34
CA GLY A 695 18.73 -19.97 -62.47
C GLY A 695 20.06 -20.57 -62.94
N VAL A 696 20.52 -21.61 -62.24
CA VAL A 696 21.82 -22.27 -62.35
C VAL A 696 21.52 -23.75 -62.21
N GLY A 697 21.41 -24.43 -63.35
CA GLY A 697 20.94 -25.83 -63.37
C GLY A 697 21.42 -26.62 -64.56
N MET A 698 21.78 -25.94 -65.67
CA MET A 698 22.37 -26.56 -66.86
C MET A 698 23.84 -26.18 -67.06
N ASP A 699 24.29 -25.06 -66.51
CA ASP A 699 25.69 -24.61 -66.48
C ASP A 699 26.54 -25.47 -65.54
N ILE A 700 26.06 -25.78 -64.33
CA ILE A 700 26.71 -26.74 -63.42
C ILE A 700 26.79 -28.13 -64.07
N VAL A 701 25.73 -28.58 -64.75
CA VAL A 701 25.72 -29.88 -65.46
C VAL A 701 26.74 -29.87 -66.60
N ALA A 702 26.81 -28.78 -67.37
CA ALA A 702 27.79 -28.64 -68.45
C ALA A 702 29.24 -28.62 -67.92
N ASP A 703 29.50 -27.92 -66.81
CA ASP A 703 30.81 -27.85 -66.18
C ASP A 703 31.23 -29.21 -65.59
N LEU A 704 30.31 -29.93 -64.92
CA LEU A 704 30.55 -31.27 -64.40
C LEU A 704 30.83 -32.26 -65.54
N ILE A 705 30.04 -32.25 -66.62
CA ILE A 705 30.25 -33.12 -67.79
C ILE A 705 31.59 -32.79 -68.48
N LYS A 706 31.93 -31.51 -68.62
CA LYS A 706 33.21 -31.07 -69.20
C LYS A 706 34.40 -31.48 -68.32
N SER A 707 34.27 -31.42 -66.99
CA SER A 707 35.28 -31.86 -66.04
C SER A 707 35.55 -33.37 -66.13
N ALA A 708 34.52 -34.16 -66.44
CA ALA A 708 34.59 -35.60 -66.68
C ALA A 708 34.91 -35.96 -68.15
N GLN A 709 35.36 -34.98 -68.96
CA GLN A 709 35.67 -35.13 -70.39
C GLN A 709 34.52 -35.70 -71.26
N GLY A 710 33.28 -35.60 -70.78
CA GLY A 710 32.09 -36.10 -71.46
C GLY A 710 31.49 -35.11 -72.47
N LYS A 711 30.51 -35.59 -73.23
CA LYS A 711 29.69 -34.80 -74.15
C LYS A 711 28.21 -34.96 -73.84
N LEU A 712 27.48 -33.85 -73.72
CA LEU A 712 26.04 -33.83 -73.53
C LEU A 712 25.30 -33.65 -74.86
N SER A 713 24.32 -34.50 -75.13
CA SER A 713 23.38 -34.36 -76.24
C SER A 713 21.98 -34.16 -75.70
N VAL A 714 21.23 -33.22 -76.28
CA VAL A 714 19.84 -32.92 -75.89
C VAL A 714 18.94 -33.11 -77.11
N THR A 715 17.83 -33.81 -76.91
CA THR A 715 16.78 -34.01 -77.91
C THR A 715 15.45 -33.82 -77.22
N SER A 716 14.64 -32.86 -77.66
CA SER A 716 13.35 -32.57 -77.05
C SER A 716 12.31 -32.34 -78.14
N LYS A 717 11.05 -32.67 -77.83
CA LYS A 717 9.91 -32.35 -78.67
C LYS A 717 8.81 -31.75 -77.79
N GLU A 718 8.33 -30.58 -78.20
CA GLU A 718 7.34 -29.82 -77.45
C GLU A 718 6.09 -30.65 -77.16
N ASN A 719 5.63 -30.57 -75.91
CA ASN A 719 4.52 -31.31 -75.32
C ASN A 719 4.65 -32.84 -75.36
N GLN A 720 5.82 -33.41 -75.69
CA GLN A 720 6.00 -34.86 -75.79
C GLN A 720 7.08 -35.39 -74.85
N PHE A 721 8.33 -34.98 -75.01
CA PHE A 721 9.42 -35.49 -74.18
C PHE A 721 10.64 -34.58 -74.21
N THR A 722 11.50 -34.70 -73.20
CA THR A 722 12.89 -34.24 -73.25
C THR A 722 13.81 -35.40 -72.91
N ARG A 723 14.81 -35.64 -73.76
CA ARG A 723 15.85 -36.65 -73.58
C ARG A 723 17.21 -35.96 -73.56
N MET A 724 17.98 -36.19 -72.51
CA MET A 724 19.36 -35.74 -72.41
C MET A 724 20.26 -36.95 -72.20
N VAL A 725 21.35 -37.04 -72.97
CA VAL A 725 22.30 -38.15 -72.90
C VAL A 725 23.72 -37.59 -72.78
N ALA A 726 24.37 -37.86 -71.66
CA ALA A 726 25.78 -37.60 -71.44
C ALA A 726 26.59 -38.86 -71.79
N ILE A 727 27.58 -38.71 -72.66
CA ILE A 727 28.51 -39.77 -73.08
C ILE A 727 29.89 -39.46 -72.54
N PHE A 728 30.46 -40.36 -71.76
CA PHE A 728 31.80 -40.24 -71.20
C PHE A 728 32.76 -41.20 -71.89
N PRO A 729 33.96 -40.76 -72.31
CA PRO A 729 34.93 -41.63 -72.94
C PRO A 729 35.34 -42.76 -71.98
N SER A 730 35.47 -43.98 -72.50
CA SER A 730 36.08 -45.08 -71.75
C SER A 730 37.58 -44.81 -71.59
N ASN A 731 38.06 -44.68 -70.36
CA ASN A 731 39.49 -44.69 -70.08
C ASN A 731 40.11 -46.07 -70.27
#